data_AF-A0A2M6VUB8-F1
#
_entry.id   AF-A0A2M6VUB8-F1
#
_cell.length_a   1.000
_cell.length_b   1.000
_cell.length_c   1.000
_cell.angle_alpha   90.00
_cell.angle_beta   90.00
_cell.angle_gamma   90.00
#
_symmetry.space_group_name_H-M   'P 1'
#
loop_
_entity.id
_entity.type
_entity.pdbx_description
1 polymer ?
#
loop_
_entity_poly.entity_id
_entity_poly.type
_entity_poly.pdbx_seq_one_letter_code
_entity_poly.pdbx_strand_id
1 'polypeptide(L)'
;MNRVLKVFTVTSPSKPLDLAALDQTTGGAFTAATSGERSARLREWLATEPTVDLLAEVYREMSSRDKGAAKVLKEKLDELKRLQGQDALVSDWALKAEQLLQAPRLNIGDAMAWQRDAAKAGAPLSREPLASLKVRLAEVLKGVEDLQHQVMVQRESAVLLAQRIEVLSTKPIAEAQIALTGLKSDVDQWQTQAQQLTTNAVWPSVDAKFSAQLDTALSQLQAVWQGFSAALALAHLAKSDAAADLPSVPVWADEIRRLRGEVVAEVQASAQNTGTAAAPADSSKEAKPAKPKMDPAQRQALREQAGKAVAEVLEALEKQITESQGTPLPEGASALRAALKTHGKNLDTTLDERVHLALTAAGDAEGWQRWLADQVRQSLVTQAEGLLDAEKVPTVGGRKMQDKLRQLRDSWKQIDQGGLPNHALWKRFDAACNEAYKAVLAWLEQMKKESADHRAQRVALMDEVKAWTAANAESDDWRAQLRALHQFADRWRNAGHLSEKSFGEMQSQWKAIFKAAAARLEAAQKASVERRQALINEAREVGAAPALRVDAVKALQQRWQVEAQAVPLDRKTEQKLWEVFRAPLDEAFQRKGTDRQASAAPLTARDRAVIDASKALDAANAGGDAAKIRAAMAGLDAALRGQAQEAQAAETVAPQAVPALAAEPSPETTAEAPVDSVPALAETPAEADAPTDAAQTEQTDADSDADASVPADVPVEAAAPVAPPKPAKPVVAVRGDDRPGQKKTEAAGGRDGRDARRDGRPGDRGARPGGDRGADRFGDRGARGAPGQGRDFREDRGPRLGDAAFRAQREAMERAEMSLRKLAAQAHGETLTRLMSAWQDRQADALPSAQELGRAINTATRQAWAQAVNAQAKTPASTALLRLEMAADVPTPADKLSERRMLQLQLLTQRNQPGPTETWGQDVAQVLSGPHEEATARRLQNVLKNLLRG
;
A
#
# COMPACT_ATOMS: atom_id res chain seq x y z
N MET A 1 -44.25 -32.45 7.79
CA MET A 1 -44.86 -32.42 9.13
C MET A 1 -44.27 -31.27 9.94
N ASN A 2 -45.10 -30.67 10.81
CA ASN A 2 -44.91 -29.48 11.66
C ASN A 2 -43.47 -28.94 11.87
N ARG A 3 -43.15 -27.81 11.23
CA ARG A 3 -42.09 -26.90 11.73
C ARG A 3 -42.68 -26.05 12.85
N VAL A 4 -42.28 -26.30 14.09
CA VAL A 4 -42.67 -25.44 15.23
C VAL A 4 -41.76 -24.22 15.26
N LEU A 5 -42.29 -23.05 14.88
CA LEU A 5 -41.63 -21.77 15.07
C LEU A 5 -41.62 -21.41 16.57
N LYS A 6 -40.53 -21.71 17.27
CA LYS A 6 -40.28 -21.13 18.60
C LYS A 6 -39.95 -19.66 18.47
N VAL A 7 -40.98 -18.81 18.55
CA VAL A 7 -40.82 -17.38 18.82
C VAL A 7 -40.18 -17.23 20.20
N PHE A 8 -39.00 -16.61 20.27
CA PHE A 8 -38.38 -16.24 21.54
C PHE A 8 -39.10 -15.02 22.13
N THR A 9 -40.17 -15.26 22.88
CA THR A 9 -40.79 -14.26 23.73
C THR A 9 -39.84 -13.89 24.87
N VAL A 10 -39.31 -12.67 24.86
CA VAL A 10 -38.51 -12.13 25.99
C VAL A 10 -39.45 -11.75 27.13
N THR A 11 -39.90 -12.74 27.89
CA THR A 11 -40.54 -12.53 29.18
C THR A 11 -39.49 -12.20 30.23
N SER A 12 -39.45 -10.96 30.70
CA SER A 12 -38.62 -10.53 31.83
C SER A 12 -39.32 -10.91 33.15
N PRO A 13 -38.79 -11.84 33.97
CA PRO A 13 -39.30 -12.05 35.32
C PRO A 13 -38.72 -11.00 36.26
N SER A 14 -39.51 -10.00 36.65
CA SER A 14 -39.13 -9.01 37.66
C SER A 14 -39.19 -9.61 39.08
N LYS A 15 -38.27 -10.54 39.39
CA LYS A 15 -37.91 -10.85 40.77
C LYS A 15 -36.75 -9.93 41.20
N PRO A 16 -36.76 -9.38 42.43
CA PRO A 16 -35.52 -8.87 43.00
C PRO A 16 -34.54 -10.05 43.12
N LEU A 17 -33.36 -9.93 42.51
CA LEU A 17 -32.30 -10.92 42.68
C LEU A 17 -31.85 -10.89 44.14
N ASP A 18 -31.81 -12.06 44.79
CA ASP A 18 -31.30 -12.16 46.16
C ASP A 18 -29.78 -11.98 46.14
N LEU A 19 -29.37 -10.76 46.43
CA LEU A 19 -27.98 -10.36 46.53
C LEU A 19 -27.22 -11.11 47.61
N ALA A 20 -27.88 -11.59 48.67
CA ALA A 20 -27.23 -12.42 49.69
C ALA A 20 -26.96 -13.84 49.16
N ALA A 21 -27.89 -14.41 48.38
CA ALA A 21 -27.65 -15.69 47.70
C ALA A 21 -26.55 -15.58 46.62
N LEU A 22 -26.53 -14.50 45.84
CA LEU A 22 -25.46 -14.24 44.87
C LEU A 22 -24.10 -13.99 45.57
N ASP A 23 -24.08 -13.32 46.72
CA ASP A 23 -22.85 -13.12 47.51
C ASP A 23 -22.35 -14.42 48.15
N GLN A 24 -23.24 -15.25 48.70
CA GLN A 24 -22.90 -16.59 49.22
C GLN A 24 -22.30 -17.48 48.14
N THR A 25 -22.95 -17.58 46.97
CA THR A 25 -22.45 -18.39 45.85
C THR A 25 -21.13 -17.90 45.29
N THR A 26 -20.87 -16.59 45.31
CA THR A 26 -19.61 -15.97 44.81
C THR A 26 -18.53 -15.78 45.89
N GLY A 27 -18.68 -16.38 47.07
CA GLY A 27 -17.67 -16.34 48.14
C GLY A 27 -17.47 -14.97 48.78
N GLY A 28 -18.49 -14.10 48.76
CA GLY A 28 -18.42 -12.73 49.27
C GLY A 28 -17.97 -11.67 48.25
N ALA A 29 -18.20 -11.89 46.95
CA ALA A 29 -17.69 -10.99 45.90
C ALA A 29 -18.46 -9.65 45.79
N PHE A 30 -19.68 -9.56 46.32
CA PHE A 30 -20.46 -8.32 46.40
C PHE A 30 -20.21 -7.57 47.72
N THR A 31 -19.82 -8.27 48.80
CA THR A 31 -19.52 -7.69 50.12
C THR A 31 -18.04 -7.35 50.35
N ALA A 32 -17.11 -7.81 49.51
CA ALA A 32 -15.68 -7.48 49.64
C ALA A 32 -15.41 -5.96 49.51
N ALA A 33 -14.47 -5.47 50.33
CA ALA A 33 -14.27 -4.03 50.54
C ALA A 33 -13.49 -3.37 49.40
N THR A 34 -12.49 -4.06 48.83
CA THR A 34 -11.70 -3.53 47.71
C THR A 34 -12.03 -4.20 46.38
N SER A 35 -11.88 -3.46 45.27
CA SER A 35 -11.99 -4.00 43.91
C SER A 35 -11.01 -5.17 43.66
N GLY A 36 -9.85 -5.15 44.33
CA GLY A 36 -8.89 -6.24 44.35
C GLY A 36 -9.49 -7.54 44.90
N GLU A 37 -10.00 -7.51 46.14
CA GLU A 37 -10.68 -8.65 46.78
C GLU A 37 -11.87 -9.16 45.98
N ARG A 38 -12.74 -8.25 45.49
CA ARG A 38 -13.90 -8.61 44.66
C ARG A 38 -13.44 -9.36 43.41
N SER A 39 -12.39 -8.88 42.74
CA SER A 39 -11.82 -9.57 41.57
C SER A 39 -11.19 -10.92 41.93
N ALA A 40 -10.64 -11.08 43.13
CA ALA A 40 -10.03 -12.34 43.59
C ALA A 40 -11.11 -13.40 43.85
N ARG A 41 -12.13 -13.06 44.65
CA ARG A 41 -13.29 -13.94 44.94
C ARG A 41 -14.01 -14.36 43.67
N LEU A 42 -14.19 -13.46 42.69
CA LEU A 42 -14.75 -13.83 41.39
C LEU A 42 -13.85 -14.79 40.59
N ARG A 43 -12.51 -14.70 40.67
CA ARG A 43 -11.62 -15.67 39.99
C ARG A 43 -11.67 -17.05 40.65
N GLU A 44 -11.76 -17.09 41.97
CA GLU A 44 -11.92 -18.31 42.77
C GLU A 44 -13.27 -18.99 42.47
N TRP A 45 -14.36 -18.22 42.46
CA TRP A 45 -15.68 -18.69 42.05
C TRP A 45 -15.72 -19.18 40.59
N LEU A 46 -15.07 -18.46 39.66
CA LEU A 46 -14.98 -18.88 38.26
C LEU A 46 -14.20 -20.20 38.06
N ALA A 47 -13.41 -20.63 39.05
CA ALA A 47 -12.75 -21.94 39.03
C ALA A 47 -13.67 -23.10 39.42
N THR A 48 -14.89 -22.84 39.92
CA THR A 48 -15.92 -23.87 40.17
C THR A 48 -16.85 -24.10 38.96
N GLU A 49 -16.46 -23.60 37.78
CA GLU A 49 -17.20 -23.70 36.51
C GLU A 49 -18.72 -23.40 36.61
N PRO A 50 -19.13 -22.21 37.12
CA PRO A 50 -20.54 -21.85 37.27
C PRO A 50 -21.28 -21.78 35.93
N THR A 51 -22.58 -22.10 35.96
CA THR A 51 -23.42 -22.14 34.74
C THR A 51 -23.50 -20.80 34.04
N VAL A 52 -23.65 -20.83 32.70
CA VAL A 52 -23.64 -19.63 31.84
C VAL A 52 -24.69 -18.60 32.27
N ASP A 53 -25.87 -19.06 32.68
CA ASP A 53 -26.97 -18.20 33.14
C ASP A 53 -26.61 -17.50 34.47
N LEU A 54 -26.09 -18.23 35.45
CA LEU A 54 -25.65 -17.68 36.74
C LEU A 54 -24.48 -16.70 36.55
N LEU A 55 -23.54 -17.02 35.65
CA LEU A 55 -22.42 -16.14 35.27
C LEU A 55 -22.93 -14.85 34.60
N ALA A 56 -23.99 -14.94 33.79
CA ALA A 56 -24.64 -13.77 33.18
C ALA A 56 -25.42 -12.91 34.19
N GLU A 57 -26.05 -13.52 35.20
CA GLU A 57 -26.73 -12.81 36.28
C GLU A 57 -25.75 -12.10 37.22
N VAL A 58 -24.70 -12.78 37.69
CA VAL A 58 -23.63 -12.18 38.49
C VAL A 58 -22.92 -11.07 37.70
N TYR A 59 -22.69 -11.25 36.39
CA TYR A 59 -22.15 -10.18 35.53
C TYR A 59 -23.09 -8.96 35.45
N ARG A 60 -24.41 -9.19 35.29
CA ARG A 60 -25.41 -8.10 35.22
C ARG A 60 -25.33 -7.23 36.47
N GLU A 61 -25.41 -7.84 37.65
CA GLU A 61 -25.34 -7.12 38.93
C GLU A 61 -23.96 -6.45 39.15
N MET A 62 -22.86 -7.19 38.97
CA MET A 62 -21.51 -6.64 39.17
C MET A 62 -21.16 -5.51 38.21
N SER A 63 -21.70 -5.50 36.98
CA SER A 63 -21.44 -4.44 35.98
C SER A 63 -21.89 -3.05 36.44
N SER A 64 -22.88 -2.97 37.33
CA SER A 64 -23.34 -1.73 37.95
C SER A 64 -22.45 -1.25 39.11
N ARG A 65 -21.82 -2.19 39.84
CA ARG A 65 -21.11 -1.93 41.10
C ARG A 65 -19.60 -1.76 40.93
N ASP A 66 -18.98 -2.56 40.07
CA ASP A 66 -17.54 -2.55 39.85
C ASP A 66 -17.20 -2.99 38.42
N LYS A 67 -16.89 -2.01 37.57
CA LYS A 67 -16.51 -2.22 36.16
C LYS A 67 -15.18 -2.97 36.01
N GLY A 68 -14.31 -2.95 37.01
CA GLY A 68 -13.03 -3.68 37.02
C GLY A 68 -13.24 -5.16 37.34
N ALA A 69 -14.01 -5.46 38.38
CA ALA A 69 -14.36 -6.82 38.75
C ALA A 69 -15.26 -7.50 37.70
N ALA A 70 -16.26 -6.78 37.18
CA ALA A 70 -17.16 -7.27 36.12
C ALA A 70 -16.44 -7.55 34.79
N LYS A 71 -15.26 -6.97 34.54
CA LYS A 71 -14.44 -7.27 33.35
C LYS A 71 -14.02 -8.74 33.30
N VAL A 72 -13.67 -9.33 34.45
CA VAL A 72 -13.25 -10.75 34.56
C VAL A 72 -14.41 -11.68 34.19
N LEU A 73 -15.62 -11.36 34.65
CA LEU A 73 -16.84 -12.10 34.31
C LEU A 73 -17.19 -11.94 32.83
N LYS A 74 -17.04 -10.73 32.27
CA LYS A 74 -17.26 -10.50 30.83
C LYS A 74 -16.28 -11.29 29.98
N GLU A 75 -15.00 -11.30 30.34
CA GLU A 75 -13.97 -12.08 29.65
C GLU A 75 -14.30 -13.58 29.64
N LYS A 76 -14.89 -14.12 30.72
CA LYS A 76 -15.41 -15.49 30.73
C LYS A 76 -16.70 -15.70 29.95
N LEU A 77 -17.67 -14.78 29.97
CA LEU A 77 -18.85 -14.87 29.09
C LEU A 77 -18.46 -14.87 27.61
N ASP A 78 -17.52 -14.01 27.21
CA ASP A 78 -17.10 -13.87 25.83
C ASP A 78 -16.15 -15.02 25.40
N GLU A 79 -15.38 -15.61 26.33
CA GLU A 79 -14.69 -16.89 26.12
C GLU A 79 -15.65 -18.06 25.90
N LEU A 80 -16.67 -18.21 26.75
CA LEU A 80 -17.66 -19.30 26.64
C LEU A 80 -18.46 -19.21 25.32
N LYS A 81 -18.89 -18.01 24.90
CA LYS A 81 -19.52 -17.79 23.58
C LYS A 81 -18.58 -18.16 22.43
N ARG A 82 -17.29 -17.84 22.54
CA ARG A 82 -16.27 -18.20 21.54
C ARG A 82 -16.11 -19.72 21.45
N LEU A 83 -16.11 -20.42 22.58
CA LEU A 83 -16.04 -21.89 22.62
C LEU A 83 -17.31 -22.51 21.99
N GLN A 84 -18.51 -22.06 22.37
CA GLN A 84 -19.78 -22.51 21.77
C GLN A 84 -19.82 -22.28 20.24
N GLY A 85 -19.31 -21.14 19.77
CA GLY A 85 -19.17 -20.88 18.32
C GLY A 85 -18.16 -21.81 17.63
N GLN A 86 -17.08 -22.20 18.32
CA GLN A 86 -16.14 -23.22 17.83
C GLN A 86 -16.74 -24.63 17.86
N ASP A 87 -17.57 -24.96 18.85
CA ASP A 87 -18.28 -26.25 18.96
C ASP A 87 -19.28 -26.44 17.81
N ALA A 88 -20.06 -25.39 17.49
CA ALA A 88 -20.97 -25.39 16.34
C ALA A 88 -20.21 -25.57 15.01
N LEU A 89 -19.06 -24.91 14.85
CA LEU A 89 -18.18 -25.13 13.69
C LEU A 89 -17.61 -26.55 13.66
N VAL A 90 -17.30 -27.15 14.81
CA VAL A 90 -16.86 -28.56 14.90
C VAL A 90 -17.98 -29.50 14.42
N SER A 91 -19.22 -29.35 14.88
CA SER A 91 -20.34 -30.19 14.43
C SER A 91 -20.63 -30.01 12.94
N ASP A 92 -20.67 -28.77 12.44
CA ASP A 92 -20.98 -28.47 11.04
C ASP A 92 -19.93 -29.03 10.07
N TRP A 93 -18.66 -28.98 10.42
CA TRP A 93 -17.58 -29.50 9.56
C TRP A 93 -17.36 -31.01 9.74
N ALA A 94 -17.69 -31.58 10.89
CA ALA A 94 -17.73 -33.03 11.09
C ALA A 94 -18.82 -33.66 10.22
N LEU A 95 -20.06 -33.16 10.28
CA LEU A 95 -21.17 -33.66 9.46
C LEU A 95 -20.86 -33.57 7.95
N LYS A 96 -20.17 -32.52 7.49
CA LYS A 96 -19.71 -32.40 6.10
C LYS A 96 -18.66 -33.46 5.72
N ALA A 97 -17.71 -33.77 6.60
CA ALA A 97 -16.74 -34.84 6.35
C ALA A 97 -17.40 -36.22 6.32
N GLU A 98 -18.34 -36.48 7.24
CA GLU A 98 -19.11 -37.73 7.27
C GLU A 98 -19.98 -37.90 6.03
N GLN A 99 -20.65 -36.84 5.56
CA GLN A 99 -21.40 -36.84 4.30
C GLN A 99 -20.51 -37.13 3.07
N LEU A 100 -19.28 -36.59 3.04
CA LEU A 100 -18.32 -36.89 1.98
C LEU A 100 -17.83 -38.35 2.05
N LEU A 101 -17.55 -38.87 3.24
CA LEU A 101 -17.09 -40.26 3.46
C LEU A 101 -18.19 -41.32 3.26
N GLN A 102 -19.46 -40.95 3.47
CA GLN A 102 -20.62 -41.82 3.24
C GLN A 102 -21.17 -41.76 1.80
N ALA A 103 -20.64 -40.87 0.95
CA ALA A 103 -21.07 -40.76 -0.44
C ALA A 103 -20.63 -42.00 -1.25
N PRO A 104 -21.50 -42.57 -2.11
CA PRO A 104 -21.17 -43.76 -2.92
C PRO A 104 -20.10 -43.49 -4.00
N ARG A 105 -19.75 -42.20 -4.22
CA ARG A 105 -18.56 -41.74 -4.94
C ARG A 105 -18.04 -40.49 -4.23
N LEU A 106 -16.80 -40.50 -3.77
CA LEU A 106 -16.17 -39.35 -3.13
C LEU A 106 -15.89 -38.26 -4.19
N ASN A 107 -16.41 -37.05 -4.00
CA ASN A 107 -15.95 -35.92 -4.80
C ASN A 107 -14.56 -35.49 -4.33
N ILE A 108 -13.53 -35.92 -5.06
CA ILE A 108 -12.11 -35.61 -4.81
C ILE A 108 -11.89 -34.09 -4.63
N GLY A 109 -12.60 -33.26 -5.41
CA GLY A 109 -12.50 -31.80 -5.32
C GLY A 109 -12.98 -31.24 -3.98
N ASP A 110 -14.13 -31.71 -3.50
CA ASP A 110 -14.72 -31.27 -2.22
C ASP A 110 -13.95 -31.83 -1.03
N ALA A 111 -13.47 -33.07 -1.12
CA ALA A 111 -12.64 -33.71 -0.09
C ALA A 111 -11.29 -32.99 0.09
N MET A 112 -10.63 -32.59 -1.00
CA MET A 112 -9.43 -31.76 -0.96
C MET A 112 -9.71 -30.32 -0.51
N ALA A 113 -10.89 -29.78 -0.85
CA ALA A 113 -11.32 -28.45 -0.40
C ALA A 113 -11.67 -28.40 1.10
N TRP A 114 -12.23 -29.49 1.67
CA TRP A 114 -12.77 -29.54 3.02
C TRP A 114 -11.79 -29.03 4.09
N GLN A 115 -10.53 -29.46 4.08
CA GLN A 115 -9.55 -29.01 5.08
C GLN A 115 -9.28 -27.50 4.96
N ARG A 116 -9.15 -26.98 3.73
CA ARG A 116 -8.89 -25.56 3.47
C ARG A 116 -10.09 -24.72 3.91
N ASP A 117 -11.29 -25.17 3.60
CA ASP A 117 -12.50 -24.37 3.80
C ASP A 117 -13.02 -24.46 5.24
N ALA A 118 -12.78 -25.57 5.95
CA ALA A 118 -12.91 -25.66 7.40
C ALA A 118 -11.91 -24.72 8.12
N ALA A 119 -10.64 -24.69 7.70
CA ALA A 119 -9.65 -23.76 8.23
C ALA A 119 -10.05 -22.29 7.98
N LYS A 120 -10.54 -21.98 6.78
CA LYS A 120 -11.05 -20.65 6.39
C LYS A 120 -12.28 -20.23 7.21
N ALA A 121 -13.11 -21.18 7.64
CA ALA A 121 -14.24 -20.96 8.54
C ALA A 121 -13.83 -20.86 10.02
N GLY A 122 -12.54 -21.02 10.37
CA GLY A 122 -12.04 -20.96 11.74
C GLY A 122 -12.29 -22.21 12.58
N ALA A 123 -12.62 -23.35 11.95
CA ALA A 123 -12.86 -24.61 12.65
C ALA A 123 -11.55 -25.19 13.23
N PRO A 124 -11.51 -25.65 14.50
CA PRO A 124 -10.31 -26.15 15.15
C PRO A 124 -9.98 -27.58 14.68
N LEU A 125 -9.36 -27.71 13.51
CA LEU A 125 -8.97 -28.97 12.86
C LEU A 125 -8.08 -29.92 13.68
N SER A 126 -7.52 -29.48 14.81
CA SER A 126 -6.73 -30.30 15.75
C SER A 126 -7.55 -30.87 16.91
N ARG A 127 -8.87 -30.64 16.94
CA ARG A 127 -9.80 -31.15 17.95
C ARG A 127 -10.66 -32.26 17.36
N GLU A 128 -10.97 -33.29 18.14
CA GLU A 128 -11.88 -34.34 17.70
C GLU A 128 -13.34 -33.84 17.59
N PRO A 129 -14.14 -34.37 16.64
CA PRO A 129 -13.81 -35.41 15.67
C PRO A 129 -13.09 -34.93 14.40
N LEU A 130 -12.81 -33.62 14.24
CA LEU A 130 -12.22 -33.08 12.99
C LEU A 130 -10.82 -33.65 12.70
N ALA A 131 -10.02 -33.91 13.74
CA ALA A 131 -8.68 -34.47 13.58
C ALA A 131 -8.69 -35.88 13.00
N SER A 132 -9.49 -36.80 13.56
CA SER A 132 -9.65 -38.16 13.00
C SER A 132 -10.36 -38.18 11.65
N LEU A 133 -11.37 -37.33 11.42
CA LEU A 133 -12.05 -37.20 10.12
C LEU A 133 -11.11 -36.70 9.01
N LYS A 134 -10.20 -35.77 9.33
CA LYS A 134 -9.13 -35.33 8.41
C LYS A 134 -8.24 -36.48 7.96
N VAL A 135 -7.82 -37.35 8.89
CA VAL A 135 -6.95 -38.50 8.58
C VAL A 135 -7.68 -39.46 7.65
N ARG A 136 -8.93 -39.82 7.96
CA ARG A 136 -9.76 -40.71 7.13
C ARG A 136 -9.98 -40.17 5.72
N LEU A 137 -10.26 -38.87 5.57
CA LEU A 137 -10.38 -38.23 4.25
C LEU A 137 -9.08 -38.33 3.45
N ALA A 138 -7.93 -38.10 4.09
CA ALA A 138 -6.62 -38.23 3.42
C ALA A 138 -6.29 -39.68 3.04
N GLU A 139 -6.66 -40.66 3.87
CA GLU A 139 -6.48 -42.08 3.58
C GLU A 139 -7.32 -42.55 2.38
N VAL A 140 -8.60 -42.15 2.31
CA VAL A 140 -9.46 -42.49 1.16
C VAL A 140 -9.00 -41.77 -0.11
N LEU A 141 -8.62 -40.49 -0.02
CA LEU A 141 -8.04 -39.74 -1.14
C LEU A 141 -6.77 -40.42 -1.67
N LYS A 142 -5.86 -40.81 -0.78
CA LYS A 142 -4.67 -41.57 -1.18
C LYS A 142 -5.04 -42.91 -1.81
N GLY A 143 -6.05 -43.62 -1.29
CA GLY A 143 -6.56 -44.85 -1.90
C GLY A 143 -7.06 -44.65 -3.33
N VAL A 144 -7.73 -43.53 -3.62
CA VAL A 144 -8.11 -43.14 -4.99
C VAL A 144 -6.88 -42.88 -5.86
N GLU A 145 -5.88 -42.16 -5.35
CA GLU A 145 -4.65 -41.84 -6.09
C GLU A 145 -3.79 -43.10 -6.36
N ASP A 146 -3.59 -43.96 -5.36
CA ASP A 146 -2.84 -45.22 -5.49
C ASP A 146 -3.49 -46.13 -6.55
N LEU A 147 -4.83 -46.21 -6.60
CA LEU A 147 -5.56 -46.93 -7.66
C LEU A 147 -5.36 -46.31 -9.06
N GLN A 148 -5.34 -44.98 -9.18
CA GLN A 148 -5.09 -44.31 -10.48
C GLN A 148 -3.69 -44.61 -11.01
N HIS A 149 -2.67 -44.61 -10.15
CA HIS A 149 -1.31 -45.01 -10.52
C HIS A 149 -1.25 -46.50 -10.91
N GLN A 150 -1.94 -47.39 -10.17
CA GLN A 150 -2.01 -48.81 -10.51
C GLN A 150 -2.65 -49.06 -11.88
N VAL A 151 -3.70 -48.33 -12.26
CA VAL A 151 -4.29 -48.40 -13.61
C VAL A 151 -3.29 -47.98 -14.69
N MET A 152 -2.50 -46.92 -14.45
CA MET A 152 -1.46 -46.51 -15.41
C MET A 152 -0.38 -47.59 -15.57
N VAL A 153 0.09 -48.18 -14.47
CA VAL A 153 1.05 -49.30 -14.50
C VAL A 153 0.47 -50.51 -15.23
N GLN A 154 -0.81 -50.87 -15.01
CA GLN A 154 -1.42 -51.99 -15.72
C GLN A 154 -1.65 -51.72 -17.20
N ARG A 155 -1.87 -50.46 -17.60
CA ARG A 155 -1.89 -50.08 -19.01
C ARG A 155 -0.51 -50.21 -19.67
N GLU A 156 0.56 -49.86 -18.97
CA GLU A 156 1.94 -50.01 -19.48
C GLU A 156 2.36 -51.49 -19.58
N SER A 157 2.03 -52.32 -18.57
CA SER A 157 2.30 -53.77 -18.63
C SER A 157 1.50 -54.47 -19.74
N ALA A 158 0.26 -54.04 -20.04
CA ALA A 158 -0.50 -54.53 -21.17
C ALA A 158 0.18 -54.26 -22.52
N VAL A 159 0.76 -53.06 -22.70
CA VAL A 159 1.51 -52.70 -23.91
C VAL A 159 2.78 -53.54 -24.03
N LEU A 160 3.50 -53.79 -22.94
CA LEU A 160 4.68 -54.66 -22.94
C LEU A 160 4.34 -56.13 -23.26
N LEU A 161 3.20 -56.63 -22.78
CA LEU A 161 2.71 -57.97 -23.14
C LEU A 161 2.30 -58.04 -24.62
N ALA A 162 1.63 -57.02 -25.15
CA ALA A 162 1.31 -56.93 -26.58
C ALA A 162 2.58 -56.89 -27.45
N GLN A 163 3.58 -56.08 -27.10
CA GLN A 163 4.88 -56.04 -27.79
C GLN A 163 5.62 -57.39 -27.74
N ARG A 164 5.53 -58.13 -26.62
CA ARG A 164 6.08 -59.50 -26.53
C ARG A 164 5.35 -60.49 -27.44
N ILE A 165 4.03 -60.35 -27.60
CA ILE A 165 3.23 -61.13 -28.56
C ILE A 165 3.64 -60.79 -30.00
N GLU A 166 3.79 -59.50 -30.33
CA GLU A 166 4.27 -59.05 -31.65
C GLU A 166 5.66 -59.60 -31.97
N VAL A 167 6.62 -59.50 -31.04
CA VAL A 167 7.98 -60.05 -31.21
C VAL A 167 7.94 -61.58 -31.42
N LEU A 168 7.09 -62.31 -30.69
CA LEU A 168 6.93 -63.76 -30.90
C LEU A 168 6.30 -64.10 -32.26
N SER A 169 5.47 -63.23 -32.85
CA SER A 169 4.96 -63.41 -34.22
C SER A 169 6.04 -63.29 -35.31
N THR A 170 7.19 -62.68 -35.01
CA THR A 170 8.33 -62.60 -35.95
C THR A 170 9.29 -63.80 -35.87
N LYS A 171 9.10 -64.70 -34.90
CA LYS A 171 9.92 -65.89 -34.66
C LYS A 171 9.35 -67.14 -35.35
N PRO A 172 10.16 -68.20 -35.58
CA PRO A 172 9.69 -69.48 -36.10
C PRO A 172 8.59 -70.11 -35.23
N ILE A 173 7.71 -70.90 -35.84
CA ILE A 173 6.53 -71.49 -35.16
C ILE A 173 6.93 -72.27 -33.90
N ALA A 174 8.07 -72.97 -33.95
CA ALA A 174 8.57 -73.76 -32.82
C ALA A 174 8.94 -72.91 -31.59
N GLU A 175 9.53 -71.71 -31.77
CA GLU A 175 9.85 -70.81 -30.66
C GLU A 175 8.60 -70.18 -30.05
N ALA A 176 7.65 -69.78 -30.90
CA ALA A 176 6.36 -69.26 -30.45
C ALA A 176 5.59 -70.28 -29.61
N GLN A 177 5.61 -71.55 -30.01
CA GLN A 177 4.96 -72.65 -29.28
C GLN A 177 5.62 -72.94 -27.92
N ILE A 178 6.96 -72.86 -27.82
CA ILE A 178 7.67 -73.02 -26.53
C ILE A 178 7.34 -71.85 -25.58
N ALA A 179 7.21 -70.63 -26.09
CA ALA A 179 6.89 -69.45 -25.30
C ALA A 179 5.40 -69.35 -24.86
N LEU A 180 4.51 -70.10 -25.52
CA LEU A 180 3.05 -69.97 -25.39
C LEU A 180 2.53 -70.19 -23.96
N THR A 181 3.07 -71.17 -23.22
CA THR A 181 2.60 -71.53 -21.88
C THR A 181 2.88 -70.44 -20.86
N GLY A 182 4.11 -69.91 -20.85
CA GLY A 182 4.49 -68.76 -20.02
C GLY A 182 3.74 -67.49 -20.41
N LEU A 183 3.63 -67.20 -21.71
CA LEU A 183 2.90 -66.02 -22.18
C LEU A 183 1.41 -66.08 -21.80
N LYS A 184 0.79 -67.26 -21.83
CA LYS A 184 -0.56 -67.46 -21.31
C LYS A 184 -0.64 -67.13 -19.82
N SER A 185 0.24 -67.70 -18.99
CA SER A 185 0.20 -67.43 -17.54
C SER A 185 0.45 -65.96 -17.21
N ASP A 186 1.23 -65.24 -18.01
CA ASP A 186 1.49 -63.82 -17.82
C ASP A 186 0.26 -62.96 -18.18
N VAL A 187 -0.45 -63.31 -19.26
CA VAL A 187 -1.72 -62.66 -19.66
C VAL A 187 -2.86 -62.98 -18.68
N ASP A 188 -3.00 -64.23 -18.23
CA ASP A 188 -4.01 -64.65 -17.25
C ASP A 188 -3.78 -63.96 -15.88
N GLN A 189 -2.52 -63.81 -15.46
CA GLN A 189 -2.15 -63.05 -14.26
C GLN A 189 -2.46 -61.55 -14.43
N TRP A 190 -2.12 -60.95 -15.57
CA TRP A 190 -2.42 -59.54 -15.84
C TRP A 190 -3.93 -59.25 -15.80
N GLN A 191 -4.74 -60.10 -16.45
CA GLN A 191 -6.21 -59.96 -16.42
C GLN A 191 -6.75 -60.06 -14.99
N THR A 192 -6.22 -60.99 -14.20
CA THR A 192 -6.58 -61.15 -12.78
C THR A 192 -6.25 -59.90 -11.97
N GLN A 193 -5.06 -59.32 -12.15
CA GLN A 193 -4.66 -58.08 -11.45
C GLN A 193 -5.50 -56.88 -11.89
N ALA A 194 -5.79 -56.74 -13.19
CA ALA A 194 -6.67 -55.68 -13.70
C ALA A 194 -8.09 -55.77 -13.10
N GLN A 195 -8.65 -56.99 -13.01
CA GLN A 195 -9.95 -57.22 -12.36
C GLN A 195 -9.91 -56.94 -10.85
N GLN A 196 -8.83 -57.25 -10.14
CA GLN A 196 -8.68 -56.94 -8.71
C GLN A 196 -8.72 -55.43 -8.41
N LEU A 197 -8.31 -54.55 -9.34
CA LEU A 197 -8.45 -53.09 -9.15
C LEU A 197 -9.92 -52.66 -9.06
N THR A 198 -10.81 -53.30 -9.83
CA THR A 198 -12.23 -52.90 -9.92
C THR A 198 -13.08 -53.38 -8.74
N THR A 199 -12.59 -54.36 -7.97
CA THR A 199 -13.27 -54.88 -6.76
C THR A 199 -12.96 -54.07 -5.50
N ASN A 200 -12.04 -53.10 -5.56
CA ASN A 200 -11.72 -52.22 -4.43
C ASN A 200 -12.92 -51.31 -4.09
N ALA A 201 -13.30 -51.22 -2.81
CA ALA A 201 -14.41 -50.40 -2.34
C ALA A 201 -14.30 -48.91 -2.71
N VAL A 202 -13.09 -48.40 -2.95
CA VAL A 202 -12.81 -47.01 -3.35
C VAL A 202 -12.92 -46.80 -4.87
N TRP A 203 -12.93 -47.86 -5.68
CA TRP A 203 -12.98 -47.82 -7.15
C TRP A 203 -14.09 -46.93 -7.75
N PRO A 204 -15.33 -46.87 -7.20
CA PRO A 204 -16.37 -45.97 -7.72
C PRO A 204 -16.02 -44.47 -7.64
N SER A 205 -15.02 -44.09 -6.85
CA SER A 205 -14.52 -42.72 -6.70
C SER A 205 -13.33 -42.38 -7.62
N VAL A 206 -12.84 -43.35 -8.39
CA VAL A 206 -11.80 -43.14 -9.40
C VAL A 206 -12.40 -42.39 -10.60
N ASP A 207 -11.63 -41.46 -11.18
CA ASP A 207 -12.02 -40.73 -12.38
C ASP A 207 -12.28 -41.69 -13.55
N ALA A 208 -13.47 -41.60 -14.16
CA ALA A 208 -13.95 -42.50 -15.22
C ALA A 208 -13.03 -42.57 -16.45
N LYS A 209 -12.12 -41.62 -16.66
CA LYS A 209 -11.08 -41.72 -17.69
C LYS A 209 -10.12 -42.90 -17.45
N PHE A 210 -9.94 -43.34 -16.20
CA PHE A 210 -9.06 -44.45 -15.84
C PHE A 210 -9.76 -45.80 -15.99
N SER A 211 -11.03 -45.93 -15.58
CA SER A 211 -11.79 -47.16 -15.85
C SER A 211 -11.87 -47.43 -17.35
N ALA A 212 -12.24 -46.43 -18.15
CA ALA A 212 -12.27 -46.54 -19.62
C ALA A 212 -10.89 -46.89 -20.23
N GLN A 213 -9.79 -46.44 -19.62
CA GLN A 213 -8.44 -46.84 -20.05
C GLN A 213 -8.10 -48.29 -19.69
N LEU A 214 -8.54 -48.78 -18.53
CA LEU A 214 -8.36 -50.17 -18.12
C LEU A 214 -9.20 -51.11 -18.99
N ASP A 215 -10.46 -50.76 -19.26
CA ASP A 215 -11.36 -51.50 -20.17
C ASP A 215 -10.80 -51.54 -21.61
N THR A 216 -10.21 -50.43 -22.06
CA THR A 216 -9.52 -50.36 -23.36
C THR A 216 -8.27 -51.25 -23.39
N ALA A 217 -7.44 -51.21 -22.34
CA ALA A 217 -6.24 -52.06 -22.27
C ALA A 217 -6.59 -53.56 -22.22
N LEU A 218 -7.64 -53.93 -21.47
CA LEU A 218 -8.12 -55.30 -21.35
C LEU A 218 -8.63 -55.82 -22.70
N SER A 219 -9.52 -55.08 -23.36
CA SER A 219 -10.05 -55.46 -24.66
C SER A 219 -8.98 -55.52 -25.76
N GLN A 220 -8.00 -54.60 -25.76
CA GLN A 220 -6.87 -54.63 -26.68
C GLN A 220 -5.95 -55.84 -26.47
N LEU A 221 -5.50 -56.09 -25.23
CA LEU A 221 -4.63 -57.23 -24.94
C LEU A 221 -5.36 -58.57 -25.19
N GLN A 222 -6.64 -58.67 -24.85
CA GLN A 222 -7.45 -59.86 -25.11
C GLN A 222 -7.60 -60.13 -26.60
N ALA A 223 -7.84 -59.11 -27.44
CA ALA A 223 -7.92 -59.26 -28.88
C ALA A 223 -6.57 -59.67 -29.51
N VAL A 224 -5.46 -59.08 -29.07
CA VAL A 224 -4.10 -59.44 -29.53
C VAL A 224 -3.75 -60.88 -29.14
N TRP A 225 -4.07 -61.28 -27.90
CA TRP A 225 -3.86 -62.65 -27.41
C TRP A 225 -4.74 -63.69 -28.15
N GLN A 226 -6.01 -63.38 -28.40
CA GLN A 226 -6.90 -64.25 -29.18
C GLN A 226 -6.45 -64.39 -30.64
N GLY A 227 -6.03 -63.29 -31.29
CA GLY A 227 -5.48 -63.32 -32.64
C GLY A 227 -4.21 -64.16 -32.75
N PHE A 228 -3.27 -63.97 -31.83
CA PHE A 228 -2.01 -64.74 -31.79
C PHE A 228 -2.25 -66.23 -31.53
N SER A 229 -3.05 -66.58 -30.52
CA SER A 229 -3.33 -67.98 -30.17
C SER A 229 -4.13 -68.72 -31.25
N ALA A 230 -5.08 -68.05 -31.91
CA ALA A 230 -5.78 -68.61 -33.07
C ALA A 230 -4.85 -68.81 -34.27
N ALA A 231 -4.01 -67.82 -34.61
CA ALA A 231 -3.05 -67.93 -35.70
C ALA A 231 -2.00 -69.03 -35.46
N LEU A 232 -1.56 -69.23 -34.21
CA LEU A 232 -0.61 -70.28 -33.85
C LEU A 232 -1.26 -71.68 -33.88
N ALA A 233 -2.52 -71.80 -33.46
CA ALA A 233 -3.29 -73.04 -33.60
C ALA A 233 -3.49 -73.44 -35.07
N LEU A 234 -3.85 -72.47 -35.93
CA LEU A 234 -3.91 -72.67 -37.39
C LEU A 234 -2.54 -73.05 -37.98
N ALA A 235 -1.47 -72.38 -37.56
CA ALA A 235 -0.11 -72.70 -38.00
C ALA A 235 0.31 -74.14 -37.64
N HIS A 236 -0.13 -74.66 -36.49
CA HIS A 236 0.08 -76.06 -36.11
C HIS A 236 -0.74 -77.03 -36.97
N LEU A 237 -2.03 -76.75 -37.21
CA LEU A 237 -2.87 -77.57 -38.08
C LEU A 237 -2.32 -77.62 -39.52
N ALA A 238 -1.99 -76.47 -40.09
CA ALA A 238 -1.44 -76.33 -41.43
C ALA A 238 -0.01 -76.87 -41.61
N LYS A 239 0.68 -77.19 -40.50
CA LYS A 239 1.96 -77.91 -40.48
C LYS A 239 1.79 -79.44 -40.42
N SER A 240 0.63 -79.93 -39.98
CA SER A 240 0.25 -81.36 -40.02
C SER A 240 -0.59 -81.75 -41.25
N ASP A 241 -1.34 -80.80 -41.81
CA ASP A 241 -2.21 -81.00 -42.98
C ASP A 241 -1.84 -80.00 -44.09
N ALA A 242 -1.66 -80.51 -45.30
CA ALA A 242 -1.37 -79.72 -46.49
C ALA A 242 -2.61 -79.01 -47.08
N ALA A 243 -3.83 -79.49 -46.76
CA ALA A 243 -5.08 -78.92 -47.26
C ALA A 243 -5.61 -77.74 -46.43
N ALA A 244 -5.10 -77.53 -45.20
CA ALA A 244 -5.57 -76.47 -44.31
C ALA A 244 -5.05 -75.07 -44.71
N ASP A 245 -5.82 -74.04 -44.35
CA ASP A 245 -5.51 -72.63 -44.62
C ASP A 245 -4.21 -72.15 -43.98
N LEU A 246 -3.54 -71.18 -44.63
CA LEU A 246 -2.33 -70.55 -44.11
C LEU A 246 -2.64 -69.57 -42.96
N PRO A 247 -1.80 -69.50 -41.92
CA PRO A 247 -2.01 -68.56 -40.80
C PRO A 247 -1.81 -67.10 -41.26
N SER A 248 -2.46 -66.17 -40.55
CA SER A 248 -2.40 -64.73 -40.83
C SER A 248 -1.04 -64.06 -40.56
N VAL A 249 -0.13 -64.75 -39.87
CA VAL A 249 1.23 -64.28 -39.57
C VAL A 249 2.17 -64.65 -40.73
N PRO A 250 2.75 -63.67 -41.47
CA PRO A 250 3.49 -63.95 -42.69
C PRO A 250 4.67 -64.93 -42.50
N VAL A 251 5.48 -64.73 -41.45
CA VAL A 251 6.65 -65.58 -41.17
C VAL A 251 6.26 -67.06 -41.02
N TRP A 252 5.11 -67.34 -40.39
CA TRP A 252 4.60 -68.69 -40.20
C TRP A 252 4.01 -69.27 -41.48
N ALA A 253 3.29 -68.46 -42.27
CA ALA A 253 2.83 -68.86 -43.60
C ALA A 253 4.01 -69.18 -44.54
N ASP A 254 5.10 -68.40 -44.48
CA ASP A 254 6.32 -68.62 -45.25
C ASP A 254 7.11 -69.85 -44.78
N GLU A 255 7.07 -70.19 -43.47
CA GLU A 255 7.58 -71.47 -42.95
C GLU A 255 6.77 -72.65 -43.51
N ILE A 256 5.43 -72.56 -43.48
CA ILE A 256 4.52 -73.62 -43.93
C ILE A 256 4.58 -73.83 -45.44
N ARG A 257 4.61 -72.78 -46.27
CA ARG A 257 4.76 -72.92 -47.73
C ARG A 257 6.07 -73.62 -48.10
N ARG A 258 7.18 -73.30 -47.42
CA ARG A 258 8.45 -74.02 -47.56
C ARG A 258 8.35 -75.50 -47.16
N LEU A 259 7.61 -75.84 -46.11
CA LEU A 259 7.36 -77.23 -45.72
C LEU A 259 6.45 -77.99 -46.71
N ARG A 260 5.53 -77.29 -47.39
CA ARG A 260 4.67 -77.84 -48.46
C ARG A 260 5.38 -77.97 -49.82
N GLY A 261 6.62 -77.48 -49.94
CA GLY A 261 7.37 -77.46 -51.21
C GLY A 261 6.92 -76.35 -52.18
N GLU A 262 6.08 -75.41 -51.72
CA GLU A 262 5.68 -74.25 -52.50
C GLU A 262 6.84 -73.25 -52.57
N VAL A 263 7.26 -72.88 -53.79
CA VAL A 263 8.39 -71.98 -54.00
C VAL A 263 8.02 -70.57 -53.55
N VAL A 264 8.54 -70.15 -52.40
CA VAL A 264 8.44 -68.78 -51.90
C VAL A 264 9.26 -67.86 -52.80
N ALA A 265 8.59 -66.97 -53.53
CA ALA A 265 9.25 -65.93 -54.30
C ALA A 265 9.90 -64.90 -53.34
N GLU A 266 11.23 -64.81 -53.36
CA GLU A 266 11.96 -63.90 -52.48
C GLU A 266 11.70 -62.43 -52.83
N VAL A 267 10.97 -61.71 -51.98
CA VAL A 267 10.90 -60.24 -52.02
C VAL A 267 11.95 -59.67 -51.08
N GLN A 268 13.19 -59.60 -51.54
CA GLN A 268 14.22 -58.82 -50.86
C GLN A 268 13.91 -57.32 -51.01
N ALA A 269 13.77 -56.63 -49.88
CA ALA A 269 13.60 -55.18 -49.88
C ALA A 269 14.96 -54.48 -49.89
N SER A 270 15.40 -53.92 -51.03
CA SER A 270 15.98 -52.56 -51.09
C SER A 270 16.41 -52.08 -52.49
N ALA A 271 16.21 -50.78 -52.70
CA ALA A 271 16.92 -49.88 -53.64
C ALA A 271 16.65 -49.97 -55.17
N GLN A 272 16.90 -48.81 -55.81
CA GLN A 272 17.03 -48.57 -57.26
C GLN A 272 15.79 -48.79 -58.15
N ASN A 273 14.90 -47.79 -58.18
CA ASN A 273 13.88 -47.64 -59.24
C ASN A 273 14.50 -46.97 -60.48
N THR A 274 15.05 -47.75 -61.41
CA THR A 274 15.63 -47.26 -62.67
C THR A 274 15.30 -48.13 -63.89
N GLY A 275 14.15 -47.84 -64.52
CA GLY A 275 14.02 -47.80 -65.98
C GLY A 275 13.89 -49.11 -66.80
N THR A 276 12.71 -49.28 -67.41
CA THR A 276 12.41 -50.10 -68.62
C THR A 276 12.53 -51.63 -68.48
N ALA A 277 11.76 -52.46 -69.19
CA ALA A 277 10.75 -52.26 -70.25
C ALA A 277 9.47 -53.10 -69.92
N ALA A 278 8.43 -53.31 -70.74
CA ALA A 278 8.15 -52.99 -72.16
C ALA A 278 6.63 -52.78 -72.40
N ALA A 279 6.14 -53.07 -73.61
CA ALA A 279 4.72 -53.15 -74.01
C ALA A 279 4.55 -54.33 -75.02
N PRO A 280 3.33 -54.75 -75.45
CA PRO A 280 2.37 -53.93 -76.21
C PRO A 280 1.03 -53.74 -75.45
N ALA A 281 0.38 -52.57 -75.45
CA ALA A 281 -0.22 -51.81 -76.56
C ALA A 281 -1.65 -52.27 -76.92
N ASP A 282 -2.62 -51.70 -76.20
CA ASP A 282 -3.85 -51.18 -76.81
C ASP A 282 -4.03 -49.71 -76.35
N SER A 283 -5.02 -49.01 -76.89
CA SER A 283 -4.79 -47.67 -77.44
C SER A 283 -5.46 -46.51 -76.68
N SER A 284 -4.88 -45.32 -76.87
CA SER A 284 -5.41 -43.98 -76.54
C SER A 284 -5.99 -43.75 -75.13
N LYS A 285 -5.21 -43.05 -74.28
CA LYS A 285 -5.80 -42.11 -73.31
C LYS A 285 -4.95 -40.85 -73.21
N GLU A 286 -5.55 -39.74 -73.64
CA GLU A 286 -4.84 -38.49 -73.91
C GLU A 286 -4.42 -37.75 -72.63
N ALA A 287 -3.42 -36.87 -72.77
CA ALA A 287 -3.04 -35.96 -71.70
C ALA A 287 -4.21 -35.01 -71.36
N LYS A 288 -4.50 -34.84 -70.07
CA LYS A 288 -5.48 -33.84 -69.60
C LYS A 288 -5.06 -32.45 -70.10
N PRO A 289 -5.88 -31.76 -70.92
CA PRO A 289 -5.53 -30.42 -71.37
C PRO A 289 -5.50 -29.44 -70.19
N ALA A 290 -4.53 -28.53 -70.22
CA ALA A 290 -4.53 -27.39 -69.31
C ALA A 290 -5.78 -26.54 -69.58
N LYS A 291 -6.53 -26.21 -68.53
CA LYS A 291 -7.73 -25.38 -68.66
C LYS A 291 -7.35 -24.00 -69.22
N PRO A 292 -8.05 -23.46 -70.24
CA PRO A 292 -7.81 -22.10 -70.69
C PRO A 292 -8.08 -21.11 -69.56
N LYS A 293 -7.29 -20.03 -69.51
CA LYS A 293 -7.56 -18.88 -68.62
C LYS A 293 -8.76 -18.11 -69.17
N MET A 294 -9.96 -18.55 -68.81
CA MET A 294 -11.22 -17.92 -69.17
C MET A 294 -11.24 -16.46 -68.67
N ASP A 295 -11.67 -15.52 -69.52
CA ASP A 295 -11.55 -14.09 -69.25
C ASP A 295 -12.35 -13.66 -68.00
N PRO A 296 -11.99 -12.54 -67.34
CA PRO A 296 -12.75 -12.03 -66.20
C PRO A 296 -14.21 -11.73 -66.60
N ALA A 297 -14.43 -11.14 -67.77
CA ALA A 297 -15.77 -10.87 -68.32
C ALA A 297 -16.55 -12.17 -68.62
N GLN A 298 -15.90 -13.20 -69.18
CA GLN A 298 -16.53 -14.51 -69.41
C GLN A 298 -16.90 -15.21 -68.08
N ARG A 299 -16.05 -15.08 -67.05
CA ARG A 299 -16.36 -15.55 -65.69
C ARG A 299 -17.48 -14.76 -65.02
N GLN A 300 -17.64 -13.48 -65.31
CA GLN A 300 -18.77 -12.67 -64.84
C GLN A 300 -20.07 -13.09 -65.55
N ALA A 301 -20.06 -13.20 -66.89
CA ALA A 301 -21.22 -13.66 -67.66
C ALA A 301 -21.71 -15.06 -67.21
N LEU A 302 -20.79 -16.00 -66.93
CA LEU A 302 -21.13 -17.33 -66.41
C LEU A 302 -21.62 -17.34 -64.96
N ARG A 303 -21.33 -16.30 -64.17
CA ARG A 303 -21.92 -16.08 -62.85
C ARG A 303 -23.32 -15.49 -62.96
N GLU A 304 -23.52 -14.51 -63.83
CA GLU A 304 -24.84 -13.92 -64.08
C GLU A 304 -25.83 -14.94 -64.65
N GLN A 305 -25.38 -15.80 -65.56
CA GLN A 305 -26.18 -16.91 -66.11
C GLN A 305 -26.50 -17.96 -65.03
N ALA A 306 -25.52 -18.32 -64.18
CA ALA A 306 -25.74 -19.22 -63.05
C ALA A 306 -26.72 -18.63 -62.01
N GLY A 307 -26.58 -17.34 -61.69
CA GLY A 307 -27.45 -16.62 -60.78
C GLY A 307 -28.89 -16.56 -61.28
N LYS A 308 -29.11 -16.20 -62.56
CA LYS A 308 -30.45 -16.18 -63.18
C LYS A 308 -31.11 -17.56 -63.18
N ALA A 309 -30.40 -18.58 -63.67
CA ALA A 309 -30.93 -19.95 -63.74
C ALA A 309 -31.28 -20.55 -62.36
N VAL A 310 -30.59 -20.17 -61.29
CA VAL A 310 -30.98 -20.57 -59.92
C VAL A 310 -32.06 -19.67 -59.34
N ALA A 311 -32.05 -18.36 -59.60
CA ALA A 311 -33.07 -17.42 -59.12
C ALA A 311 -34.47 -17.75 -59.71
N GLU A 312 -34.55 -18.14 -60.97
CA GLU A 312 -35.81 -18.55 -61.62
C GLU A 312 -36.43 -19.78 -60.94
N VAL A 313 -35.60 -20.79 -60.61
CA VAL A 313 -36.05 -22.00 -59.89
C VAL A 313 -36.33 -21.72 -58.41
N LEU A 314 -35.56 -20.82 -57.79
CA LEU A 314 -35.77 -20.36 -56.42
C LEU A 314 -37.11 -19.64 -56.28
N GLU A 315 -37.41 -18.67 -57.14
CA GLU A 315 -38.67 -17.94 -57.10
C GLU A 315 -39.88 -18.84 -57.40
N ALA A 316 -39.71 -19.84 -58.27
CA ALA A 316 -40.75 -20.85 -58.50
C ALA A 316 -41.04 -21.66 -57.22
N LEU A 317 -40.00 -22.05 -56.48
CA LEU A 317 -40.15 -22.75 -55.21
C LEU A 317 -40.73 -21.83 -54.10
N GLU A 318 -40.25 -20.59 -53.99
CA GLU A 318 -40.79 -19.59 -53.04
C GLU A 318 -42.30 -19.37 -53.27
N LYS A 319 -42.75 -19.28 -54.54
CA LYS A 319 -44.18 -19.19 -54.90
C LYS A 319 -44.96 -20.45 -54.48
N GLN A 320 -44.47 -21.64 -54.83
CA GLN A 320 -45.09 -22.91 -54.43
C GLN A 320 -45.22 -23.05 -52.90
N ILE A 321 -44.22 -22.59 -52.13
CA ILE A 321 -44.26 -22.59 -50.65
C ILE A 321 -45.36 -21.65 -50.12
N THR A 322 -45.53 -20.46 -50.72
CA THR A 322 -46.63 -19.56 -50.32
C THR A 322 -48.02 -20.09 -50.69
N GLU A 323 -48.11 -20.90 -51.75
CA GLU A 323 -49.36 -21.53 -52.21
C GLU A 323 -49.71 -22.80 -51.43
N SER A 324 -48.72 -23.58 -50.95
CA SER A 324 -48.94 -24.90 -50.32
C SER A 324 -49.22 -24.88 -48.81
N GLN A 325 -49.07 -23.71 -48.17
CA GLN A 325 -49.31 -23.43 -46.73
C GLN A 325 -48.94 -24.57 -45.76
N GLY A 326 -47.70 -25.04 -45.86
CA GLY A 326 -47.13 -26.04 -44.92
C GLY A 326 -47.12 -27.48 -45.43
N THR A 327 -47.56 -27.73 -46.66
CA THR A 327 -47.34 -29.02 -47.33
C THR A 327 -45.89 -29.11 -47.83
N PRO A 328 -45.11 -30.14 -47.48
CA PRO A 328 -43.73 -30.28 -47.95
C PRO A 328 -43.67 -30.46 -49.47
N LEU A 329 -42.64 -29.89 -50.11
CA LEU A 329 -42.50 -29.76 -51.56
C LEU A 329 -41.23 -30.50 -52.06
N PRO A 330 -41.17 -31.84 -51.98
CA PRO A 330 -39.97 -32.61 -52.29
C PRO A 330 -39.54 -32.50 -53.75
N GLU A 331 -40.49 -32.35 -54.69
CA GLU A 331 -40.18 -32.15 -56.11
C GLU A 331 -39.50 -30.79 -56.37
N GLY A 332 -40.06 -29.70 -55.83
CA GLY A 332 -39.48 -28.37 -55.93
C GLY A 332 -38.11 -28.27 -55.25
N ALA A 333 -37.95 -28.90 -54.08
CA ALA A 333 -36.65 -29.06 -53.44
C ALA A 333 -35.67 -29.93 -54.26
N SER A 334 -36.15 -30.91 -55.03
CA SER A 334 -35.30 -31.68 -55.96
C SER A 334 -34.86 -30.85 -57.18
N ALA A 335 -35.74 -30.01 -57.73
CA ALA A 335 -35.46 -29.14 -58.86
C ALA A 335 -34.41 -28.07 -58.50
N LEU A 336 -34.56 -27.41 -57.34
CA LEU A 336 -33.57 -26.47 -56.84
C LEU A 336 -32.23 -27.15 -56.55
N ARG A 337 -32.22 -28.36 -55.97
CA ARG A 337 -30.99 -29.17 -55.82
C ARG A 337 -30.34 -29.55 -57.17
N ALA A 338 -31.11 -29.81 -58.21
CA ALA A 338 -30.59 -30.07 -59.56
C ALA A 338 -29.98 -28.82 -60.21
N ALA A 339 -30.61 -27.65 -60.06
CA ALA A 339 -30.06 -26.37 -60.48
C ALA A 339 -28.74 -26.06 -59.76
N LEU A 340 -28.69 -26.20 -58.44
CA LEU A 340 -27.48 -26.01 -57.62
C LEU A 340 -26.35 -26.99 -57.97
N LYS A 341 -26.67 -28.27 -58.24
CA LYS A 341 -25.70 -29.29 -58.68
C LYS A 341 -25.03 -28.90 -60.02
N THR A 342 -25.73 -28.16 -60.87
CA THR A 342 -25.30 -27.75 -62.21
C THR A 342 -24.58 -26.39 -62.18
N HIS A 343 -25.14 -25.40 -61.50
CA HIS A 343 -24.69 -24.00 -61.54
C HIS A 343 -23.94 -23.53 -60.28
N GLY A 344 -24.04 -24.24 -59.15
CA GLY A 344 -23.53 -23.79 -57.84
C GLY A 344 -22.01 -23.61 -57.71
N LYS A 345 -21.22 -24.03 -58.71
CA LYS A 345 -19.78 -23.72 -58.78
C LYS A 345 -19.49 -22.27 -59.21
N ASN A 346 -20.49 -21.60 -59.78
CA ASN A 346 -20.43 -20.23 -60.29
C ASN A 346 -21.47 -19.31 -59.61
N LEU A 347 -22.07 -19.72 -58.49
CA LEU A 347 -22.99 -18.88 -57.72
C LEU A 347 -22.24 -17.81 -56.92
N ASP A 348 -22.99 -16.82 -56.47
CA ASP A 348 -22.53 -15.77 -55.55
C ASP A 348 -23.18 -15.96 -54.17
N THR A 349 -22.42 -15.68 -53.11
CA THR A 349 -22.81 -16.01 -51.73
C THR A 349 -23.99 -15.20 -51.21
N THR A 350 -24.42 -14.15 -51.93
CA THR A 350 -25.60 -13.36 -51.59
C THR A 350 -26.93 -14.11 -51.78
N LEU A 351 -26.96 -15.19 -52.56
CA LEU A 351 -28.17 -15.99 -52.80
C LEU A 351 -28.27 -17.23 -51.91
N ASP A 352 -27.18 -17.68 -51.28
CA ASP A 352 -27.12 -18.91 -50.49
C ASP A 352 -28.16 -18.92 -49.35
N GLU A 353 -28.33 -17.80 -48.64
CA GLU A 353 -29.30 -17.70 -47.53
C GLU A 353 -30.75 -17.87 -48.01
N ARG A 354 -31.16 -17.23 -49.11
CA ARG A 354 -32.50 -17.42 -49.69
C ARG A 354 -32.72 -18.84 -50.19
N VAL A 355 -31.72 -19.39 -50.90
CA VAL A 355 -31.73 -20.77 -51.39
C VAL A 355 -31.93 -21.77 -50.24
N HIS A 356 -31.24 -21.58 -49.12
CA HIS A 356 -31.37 -22.46 -47.96
C HIS A 356 -32.68 -22.25 -47.18
N LEU A 357 -33.20 -21.02 -47.09
CA LEU A 357 -34.53 -20.76 -46.52
C LEU A 357 -35.63 -21.44 -47.33
N ALA A 358 -35.60 -21.36 -48.66
CA ALA A 358 -36.57 -22.03 -49.54
C ALA A 358 -36.48 -23.56 -49.44
N LEU A 359 -35.29 -24.15 -49.43
CA LEU A 359 -35.11 -25.60 -49.23
C LEU A 359 -35.62 -26.06 -47.85
N THR A 360 -35.38 -25.27 -46.80
CA THR A 360 -35.84 -25.59 -45.44
C THR A 360 -37.36 -25.52 -45.34
N ALA A 361 -37.99 -24.49 -45.91
CA ALA A 361 -39.44 -24.35 -45.94
C ALA A 361 -40.14 -25.37 -46.87
N ALA A 362 -39.43 -25.92 -47.86
CA ALA A 362 -39.88 -27.07 -48.65
C ALA A 362 -39.74 -28.42 -47.93
N GLY A 363 -39.05 -28.47 -46.78
CA GLY A 363 -38.92 -29.65 -45.91
C GLY A 363 -37.57 -30.39 -45.94
N ASP A 364 -36.52 -29.84 -46.58
CA ASP A 364 -35.21 -30.49 -46.72
C ASP A 364 -34.22 -30.10 -45.60
N ALA A 365 -34.23 -30.84 -44.50
CA ALA A 365 -33.47 -30.51 -43.29
C ALA A 365 -31.96 -30.83 -43.34
N GLU A 366 -31.51 -31.68 -44.27
CA GLU A 366 -30.13 -32.21 -44.28
C GLU A 366 -29.07 -31.15 -44.68
N GLY A 367 -29.44 -30.22 -45.58
CA GLY A 367 -28.54 -29.15 -46.03
C GLY A 367 -28.24 -28.11 -44.94
N TRP A 368 -29.22 -27.83 -44.08
CA TRP A 368 -29.17 -26.77 -43.07
C TRP A 368 -28.08 -27.00 -42.02
N GLN A 369 -27.98 -28.23 -41.49
CA GLN A 369 -26.97 -28.57 -40.48
C GLN A 369 -25.55 -28.41 -41.00
N ARG A 370 -25.31 -28.73 -42.28
CA ARG A 370 -24.00 -28.58 -42.92
C ARG A 370 -23.63 -27.11 -43.11
N TRP A 371 -24.56 -26.27 -43.58
CA TRP A 371 -24.31 -24.84 -43.76
C TRP A 371 -24.01 -24.16 -42.43
N LEU A 372 -24.77 -24.46 -41.37
CA LEU A 372 -24.48 -23.97 -40.02
C LEU A 372 -23.10 -24.45 -39.51
N ALA A 373 -22.75 -25.73 -39.69
CA ALA A 373 -21.43 -26.24 -39.31
C ALA A 373 -20.28 -25.52 -40.04
N ASP A 374 -20.42 -25.25 -41.35
CA ASP A 374 -19.44 -24.50 -42.12
C ASP A 374 -19.39 -23.00 -41.77
N GLN A 375 -20.50 -22.38 -41.35
CA GLN A 375 -20.51 -21.03 -40.79
C GLN A 375 -19.76 -20.95 -39.44
N VAL A 376 -20.00 -21.90 -38.52
CA VAL A 376 -19.26 -21.91 -37.24
C VAL A 376 -17.77 -22.20 -37.50
N ARG A 377 -17.41 -23.14 -38.40
CA ARG A 377 -16.02 -23.35 -38.84
C ARG A 377 -15.38 -22.07 -39.40
N GLN A 378 -16.10 -21.28 -40.21
CA GLN A 378 -15.60 -19.98 -40.69
C GLN A 378 -15.36 -19.01 -39.54
N SER A 379 -16.28 -18.92 -38.57
CA SER A 379 -16.06 -18.06 -37.39
C SER A 379 -14.84 -18.50 -36.56
N LEU A 380 -14.56 -19.81 -36.44
CA LEU A 380 -13.36 -20.33 -35.78
C LEU A 380 -12.08 -20.05 -36.58
N VAL A 381 -12.12 -20.08 -37.91
CA VAL A 381 -11.00 -19.61 -38.76
C VAL A 381 -10.71 -18.13 -38.47
N THR A 382 -11.73 -17.27 -38.52
CA THR A 382 -11.57 -15.83 -38.25
C THR A 382 -11.05 -15.55 -36.83
N GLN A 383 -11.51 -16.31 -35.83
CA GLN A 383 -11.02 -16.19 -34.45
C GLN A 383 -9.57 -16.69 -34.27
N ALA A 384 -9.15 -17.71 -35.03
CA ALA A 384 -7.77 -18.20 -35.04
C ALA A 384 -6.82 -17.25 -35.78
N GLU A 385 -7.24 -16.71 -36.93
CA GLU A 385 -6.52 -15.70 -37.69
C GLU A 385 -6.36 -14.41 -36.85
N GLY A 386 -7.39 -13.99 -36.11
CA GLY A 386 -7.37 -12.85 -35.17
C GLY A 386 -6.60 -13.06 -33.84
N LEU A 387 -5.86 -14.17 -33.67
CA LEU A 387 -4.93 -14.32 -32.54
C LEU A 387 -3.62 -13.54 -32.74
N LEU A 388 -3.31 -13.18 -33.98
CA LEU A 388 -2.12 -12.42 -34.37
C LEU A 388 -2.53 -11.20 -35.19
N ASP A 389 -1.87 -10.06 -34.94
CA ASP A 389 -1.99 -8.89 -35.80
C ASP A 389 -1.26 -9.08 -37.14
N ALA A 390 -1.40 -8.13 -38.06
CA ALA A 390 -0.77 -8.16 -39.38
C ALA A 390 0.77 -8.32 -39.34
N GLU A 391 1.42 -7.84 -38.27
CA GLU A 391 2.86 -7.98 -38.02
C GLU A 391 3.23 -9.31 -37.32
N LYS A 392 2.26 -10.23 -37.16
CA LYS A 392 2.37 -11.51 -36.43
C LYS A 392 2.65 -11.35 -34.92
N VAL A 393 2.30 -10.20 -34.37
CA VAL A 393 2.37 -9.90 -32.92
C VAL A 393 1.14 -10.49 -32.20
N PRO A 394 1.31 -11.09 -31.01
CA PRO A 394 0.18 -11.59 -30.20
C PRO A 394 -0.83 -10.53 -29.78
N THR A 395 -2.09 -10.68 -30.20
CA THR A 395 -3.22 -9.82 -29.76
C THR A 395 -3.60 -10.06 -28.29
N VAL A 396 -3.05 -11.10 -27.67
CA VAL A 396 -3.32 -11.51 -26.28
C VAL A 396 -2.05 -12.10 -25.65
N GLY A 397 -1.79 -11.75 -24.39
CA GLY A 397 -0.63 -12.27 -23.64
C GLY A 397 -0.59 -13.81 -23.60
N GLY A 398 0.62 -14.38 -23.67
CA GLY A 398 0.87 -15.76 -24.09
C GLY A 398 0.05 -16.85 -23.37
N ARG A 399 -0.26 -16.71 -22.08
CA ARG A 399 -1.14 -17.66 -21.39
C ARG A 399 -2.58 -17.63 -21.90
N LYS A 400 -3.16 -16.45 -22.12
CA LYS A 400 -4.51 -16.30 -22.70
C LYS A 400 -4.54 -16.84 -24.14
N MET A 401 -3.45 -16.67 -24.89
CA MET A 401 -3.30 -17.27 -26.22
C MET A 401 -3.24 -18.81 -26.14
N GLN A 402 -2.49 -19.39 -25.20
CA GLN A 402 -2.45 -20.84 -24.97
C GLN A 402 -3.84 -21.42 -24.64
N ASP A 403 -4.59 -20.77 -23.75
CA ASP A 403 -5.94 -21.21 -23.38
C ASP A 403 -6.96 -21.02 -24.54
N LYS A 404 -6.88 -19.91 -25.30
CA LYS A 404 -7.69 -19.72 -26.53
C LYS A 404 -7.39 -20.79 -27.59
N LEU A 405 -6.11 -21.10 -27.84
CA LEU A 405 -5.72 -22.12 -28.82
C LEU A 405 -6.25 -23.51 -28.47
N ARG A 406 -6.32 -23.86 -27.17
CA ARG A 406 -7.00 -25.08 -26.73
C ARG A 406 -8.50 -25.00 -27.03
N GLN A 407 -9.17 -23.93 -26.59
CA GLN A 407 -10.62 -23.75 -26.79
C GLN A 407 -11.02 -23.84 -28.27
N LEU A 408 -10.31 -23.17 -29.17
CA LEU A 408 -10.56 -23.21 -30.62
C LEU A 408 -10.41 -24.63 -31.20
N ARG A 409 -9.40 -25.38 -30.75
CA ARG A 409 -9.11 -26.75 -31.23
C ARG A 409 -10.15 -27.75 -30.70
N ASP A 410 -10.63 -27.55 -29.47
CA ASP A 410 -11.72 -28.31 -28.87
C ASP A 410 -13.07 -28.01 -29.54
N SER A 411 -13.39 -26.74 -29.81
CA SER A 411 -14.64 -26.37 -30.50
C SER A 411 -14.65 -26.84 -31.96
N TRP A 412 -13.51 -26.81 -32.66
CA TRP A 412 -13.40 -27.44 -33.98
C TRP A 412 -13.72 -28.93 -33.90
N LYS A 413 -13.12 -29.64 -32.93
CA LYS A 413 -13.36 -31.07 -32.72
C LYS A 413 -14.83 -31.38 -32.37
N GLN A 414 -15.55 -30.48 -31.70
CA GLN A 414 -16.99 -30.63 -31.44
C GLN A 414 -17.82 -30.55 -32.73
N ILE A 415 -17.49 -29.65 -33.66
CA ILE A 415 -18.22 -29.47 -34.92
C ILE A 415 -17.94 -30.62 -35.90
N ASP A 416 -16.71 -31.13 -35.94
CA ASP A 416 -16.34 -32.27 -36.81
C ASP A 416 -16.86 -33.63 -36.33
N GLN A 417 -17.48 -33.74 -35.13
CA GLN A 417 -18.02 -35.00 -34.61
C GLN A 417 -19.34 -35.46 -35.26
N GLY A 418 -19.94 -34.68 -36.17
CA GLY A 418 -21.22 -35.04 -36.80
C GLY A 418 -21.47 -34.48 -38.21
N GLY A 419 -20.47 -33.94 -38.90
CA GLY A 419 -20.65 -33.30 -40.21
C GLY A 419 -19.56 -33.66 -41.23
N LEU A 420 -19.89 -33.63 -42.52
CA LEU A 420 -18.92 -33.93 -43.59
C LEU A 420 -17.71 -32.97 -43.50
N PRO A 421 -16.46 -33.46 -43.63
CA PRO A 421 -15.26 -32.63 -43.44
C PRO A 421 -15.08 -31.53 -44.49
N ASN A 422 -14.78 -30.31 -44.03
CA ASN A 422 -14.39 -29.19 -44.90
C ASN A 422 -12.87 -28.94 -44.84
N HIS A 423 -12.13 -29.73 -45.62
CA HIS A 423 -10.66 -29.69 -45.63
C HIS A 423 -10.05 -28.33 -46.02
N ALA A 424 -10.79 -27.44 -46.70
CA ALA A 424 -10.30 -26.12 -47.08
C ALA A 424 -10.27 -25.16 -45.88
N LEU A 425 -11.36 -25.11 -45.10
CA LEU A 425 -11.41 -24.34 -43.85
C LEU A 425 -10.45 -24.91 -42.80
N TRP A 426 -10.37 -26.25 -42.68
CA TRP A 426 -9.45 -26.91 -41.75
C TRP A 426 -7.98 -26.53 -42.01
N LYS A 427 -7.54 -26.47 -43.28
CA LYS A 427 -6.18 -26.06 -43.63
C LYS A 427 -5.86 -24.61 -43.25
N ARG A 428 -6.81 -23.67 -43.36
CA ARG A 428 -6.64 -22.30 -42.86
C ARG A 428 -6.56 -22.27 -41.34
N PHE A 429 -7.49 -22.96 -40.68
CA PHE A 429 -7.56 -23.05 -39.23
C PHE A 429 -6.28 -23.60 -38.61
N ASP A 430 -5.79 -24.75 -39.08
CA ASP A 430 -4.57 -25.37 -38.54
C ASP A 430 -3.32 -24.53 -38.86
N ALA A 431 -3.24 -23.88 -40.04
CA ALA A 431 -2.15 -22.94 -40.35
C ALA A 431 -2.12 -21.75 -39.38
N ALA A 432 -3.26 -21.11 -39.13
CA ALA A 432 -3.38 -19.99 -38.18
C ALA A 432 -3.05 -20.44 -36.74
N CYS A 433 -3.58 -21.59 -36.31
CA CYS A 433 -3.28 -22.15 -34.99
C CYS A 433 -1.80 -22.49 -34.81
N ASN A 434 -1.15 -23.08 -35.83
CA ASN A 434 0.26 -23.42 -35.79
C ASN A 434 1.16 -22.16 -35.85
N GLU A 435 0.72 -21.08 -36.49
CA GLU A 435 1.45 -19.81 -36.46
C GLU A 435 1.34 -19.11 -35.10
N ALA A 436 0.14 -19.00 -34.53
CA ALA A 436 -0.07 -18.47 -33.17
C ALA A 436 0.65 -19.33 -32.11
N TYR A 437 0.72 -20.65 -32.29
CA TYR A 437 1.45 -21.53 -31.37
C TYR A 437 2.97 -21.24 -31.32
N LYS A 438 3.59 -20.76 -32.41
CA LYS A 438 5.01 -20.33 -32.39
C LYS A 438 5.23 -19.17 -31.41
N ALA A 439 4.28 -18.23 -31.33
CA ALA A 439 4.36 -17.13 -30.37
C ALA A 439 4.18 -17.61 -28.92
N VAL A 440 3.33 -18.61 -28.68
CA VAL A 440 3.23 -19.28 -27.38
C VAL A 440 4.54 -20.01 -27.02
N LEU A 441 5.20 -20.68 -27.96
CA LEU A 441 6.50 -21.31 -27.74
C LEU A 441 7.58 -20.27 -27.37
N ALA A 442 7.68 -19.17 -28.11
CA ALA A 442 8.61 -18.08 -27.81
C ALA A 442 8.36 -17.46 -26.42
N TRP A 443 7.09 -17.26 -26.05
CA TRP A 443 6.72 -16.82 -24.70
C TRP A 443 7.08 -17.85 -23.62
N LEU A 444 6.87 -19.15 -23.85
CA LEU A 444 7.26 -20.21 -22.92
C LEU A 444 8.79 -20.33 -22.75
N GLU A 445 9.57 -20.07 -23.81
CA GLU A 445 11.02 -19.95 -23.70
C GLU A 445 11.44 -18.71 -22.92
N GLN A 446 10.80 -17.57 -23.14
CA GLN A 446 11.07 -16.34 -22.41
C GLN A 446 10.77 -16.50 -20.91
N MET A 447 9.61 -17.08 -20.55
CA MET A 447 9.28 -17.43 -19.17
C MET A 447 10.29 -18.39 -18.53
N LYS A 448 10.84 -19.34 -19.30
CA LYS A 448 11.92 -20.24 -18.82
C LYS A 448 13.22 -19.45 -18.56
N LYS A 449 13.64 -18.59 -19.48
CA LYS A 449 14.83 -17.71 -19.35
C LYS A 449 14.71 -16.84 -18.10
N GLU A 450 13.63 -16.09 -17.96
CA GLU A 450 13.35 -15.26 -16.77
C GLU A 450 13.37 -16.07 -15.47
N SER A 451 12.79 -17.28 -15.45
CA SER A 451 12.85 -18.14 -14.26
C SER A 451 14.25 -18.65 -13.93
N ALA A 452 15.11 -18.85 -14.94
CA ALA A 452 16.52 -19.22 -14.77
C ALA A 452 17.35 -18.01 -14.31
N ASP A 453 17.10 -16.82 -14.86
CA ASP A 453 17.76 -15.57 -14.49
C ASP A 453 17.43 -15.18 -13.04
N HIS A 454 16.16 -15.31 -12.62
CA HIS A 454 15.77 -15.14 -11.21
C HIS A 454 16.43 -16.18 -10.29
N ARG A 455 16.62 -17.42 -10.75
CA ARG A 455 17.36 -18.45 -10.00
C ARG A 455 18.83 -18.07 -9.86
N ALA A 456 19.48 -17.68 -10.95
CA ALA A 456 20.87 -17.26 -10.98
C ALA A 456 21.11 -16.02 -10.10
N GLN A 457 20.23 -15.02 -10.17
CA GLN A 457 20.29 -13.82 -9.32
C GLN A 457 20.20 -14.17 -7.82
N ARG A 458 19.34 -15.13 -7.44
CA ARG A 458 19.23 -15.58 -6.04
C ARG A 458 20.45 -16.37 -5.56
N VAL A 459 21.02 -17.23 -6.40
CA VAL A 459 22.26 -17.97 -6.10
C VAL A 459 23.44 -17.02 -5.98
N ALA A 460 23.60 -16.08 -6.91
CA ALA A 460 24.62 -15.03 -6.84
C ALA A 460 24.48 -14.21 -5.55
N LEU A 461 23.26 -13.79 -5.18
CA LEU A 461 23.01 -13.08 -3.92
C LEU A 461 23.34 -13.91 -2.67
N MET A 462 23.12 -15.22 -2.70
CA MET A 462 23.51 -16.14 -1.63
C MET A 462 25.04 -16.25 -1.50
N ASP A 463 25.76 -16.31 -2.61
CA ASP A 463 27.23 -16.39 -2.61
C ASP A 463 27.89 -15.04 -2.28
N GLU A 464 27.30 -13.92 -2.71
CA GLU A 464 27.65 -12.58 -2.24
C GLU A 464 27.57 -12.47 -0.71
N VAL A 465 26.49 -12.96 -0.09
CA VAL A 465 26.36 -12.92 1.39
C VAL A 465 27.39 -13.81 2.07
N LYS A 466 27.74 -14.99 1.52
CA LYS A 466 28.82 -15.83 2.05
C LYS A 466 30.17 -15.10 2.00
N ALA A 467 30.52 -14.54 0.84
CA ALA A 467 31.76 -13.80 0.63
C ALA A 467 31.83 -12.54 1.52
N TRP A 468 30.73 -11.80 1.62
CA TRP A 468 30.61 -10.65 2.52
C TRP A 468 30.79 -11.05 4.00
N THR A 469 30.20 -12.19 4.42
CA THR A 469 30.33 -12.70 5.79
C THR A 469 31.78 -13.04 6.12
N ALA A 470 32.49 -13.70 5.20
CA ALA A 470 33.92 -13.98 5.36
C ALA A 470 34.76 -12.70 5.42
N ALA A 471 34.51 -11.73 4.53
CA ALA A 471 35.22 -10.46 4.48
C ALA A 471 34.94 -9.53 5.69
N ASN A 472 33.83 -9.73 6.40
CA ASN A 472 33.46 -8.95 7.59
C ASN A 472 33.63 -9.75 8.90
N ALA A 473 34.26 -10.93 8.85
CA ALA A 473 34.38 -11.83 10.01
C ALA A 473 35.08 -11.18 11.22
N GLU A 474 35.98 -10.22 11.00
CA GLU A 474 36.72 -9.46 12.02
C GLU A 474 36.18 -8.05 12.28
N SER A 475 35.17 -7.60 11.51
CA SER A 475 34.67 -6.22 11.55
C SER A 475 33.81 -5.93 12.79
N ASP A 476 33.97 -4.72 13.33
CA ASP A 476 33.18 -4.18 14.45
C ASP A 476 32.30 -2.96 14.06
N ASP A 477 32.22 -2.58 12.78
CA ASP A 477 31.20 -1.59 12.34
C ASP A 477 29.81 -2.26 12.22
N TRP A 478 29.20 -2.46 13.38
CA TRP A 478 27.84 -2.99 13.53
C TRP A 478 26.79 -2.16 12.76
N ARG A 479 27.04 -0.86 12.51
CA ARG A 479 26.12 -0.01 11.73
C ARG A 479 26.28 -0.23 10.22
N ALA A 480 27.48 -0.49 9.71
CA ALA A 480 27.67 -0.96 8.34
C ALA A 480 27.07 -2.36 8.17
N GLN A 481 27.34 -3.29 9.10
CA GLN A 481 26.83 -4.65 9.03
C GLN A 481 25.29 -4.71 9.04
N LEU A 482 24.64 -4.01 9.95
CA LEU A 482 23.16 -3.95 10.00
C LEU A 482 22.57 -3.36 8.69
N ARG A 483 23.19 -2.32 8.11
CA ARG A 483 22.77 -1.74 6.83
C ARG A 483 22.96 -2.72 5.67
N ALA A 484 24.08 -3.43 5.61
CA ALA A 484 24.35 -4.44 4.59
C ALA A 484 23.34 -5.60 4.66
N LEU A 485 23.10 -6.15 5.86
CA LEU A 485 22.11 -7.20 6.08
C LEU A 485 20.69 -6.77 5.65
N HIS A 486 20.30 -5.53 5.92
CA HIS A 486 19.02 -4.99 5.42
C HIS A 486 19.00 -4.91 3.88
N GLN A 487 20.05 -4.38 3.24
CA GLN A 487 20.14 -4.32 1.77
C GLN A 487 20.13 -5.71 1.12
N PHE A 488 20.78 -6.70 1.72
CA PHE A 488 20.73 -8.10 1.28
C PHE A 488 19.31 -8.69 1.40
N ALA A 489 18.60 -8.43 2.51
CA ALA A 489 17.22 -8.85 2.67
C ALA A 489 16.26 -8.16 1.68
N ASP A 490 16.48 -6.87 1.39
CA ASP A 490 15.72 -6.10 0.41
C ASP A 490 15.95 -6.63 -1.02
N ARG A 491 17.21 -6.87 -1.40
CA ARG A 491 17.56 -7.53 -2.68
C ARG A 491 16.95 -8.93 -2.77
N TRP A 492 16.88 -9.69 -1.68
CA TRP A 492 16.25 -11.02 -1.68
C TRP A 492 14.72 -10.96 -1.87
N ARG A 493 14.04 -9.95 -1.31
CA ARG A 493 12.61 -9.75 -1.54
C ARG A 493 12.31 -9.22 -2.95
N ASN A 494 13.20 -8.39 -3.51
CA ASN A 494 13.03 -7.76 -4.82
C ASN A 494 13.54 -8.62 -5.99
N ALA A 495 14.31 -9.68 -5.73
CA ALA A 495 14.62 -10.70 -6.74
C ALA A 495 13.33 -11.37 -7.24
N GLY A 496 13.31 -11.77 -8.51
CA GLY A 496 12.07 -12.16 -9.20
C GLY A 496 11.40 -13.46 -8.72
N HIS A 497 10.25 -13.74 -9.34
CA HIS A 497 9.39 -14.89 -9.01
C HIS A 497 9.93 -16.21 -9.60
N LEU A 498 9.64 -17.31 -8.89
CA LEU A 498 10.15 -18.66 -9.11
C LEU A 498 9.09 -19.67 -8.65
N SER A 499 9.17 -20.92 -9.16
CA SER A 499 8.24 -21.97 -8.74
C SER A 499 8.36 -22.28 -7.25
N GLU A 500 7.23 -22.48 -6.58
CA GLU A 500 7.11 -22.57 -5.12
C GLU A 500 8.09 -23.56 -4.48
N LYS A 501 8.24 -24.77 -5.06
CA LYS A 501 9.22 -25.77 -4.61
C LYS A 501 10.65 -25.22 -4.64
N SER A 502 11.07 -24.65 -5.76
CA SER A 502 12.43 -24.11 -5.91
C SER A 502 12.68 -22.88 -5.04
N PHE A 503 11.65 -22.05 -4.84
CA PHE A 503 11.70 -20.94 -3.91
C PHE A 503 11.82 -21.43 -2.46
N GLY A 504 11.09 -22.47 -2.05
CA GLY A 504 11.20 -23.06 -0.71
C GLY A 504 12.57 -23.65 -0.42
N GLU A 505 13.14 -24.40 -1.36
CA GLU A 505 14.51 -24.92 -1.32
C GLU A 505 15.53 -23.79 -1.11
N MET A 506 15.51 -22.78 -1.98
CA MET A 506 16.43 -21.64 -1.91
C MET A 506 16.17 -20.72 -0.70
N GLN A 507 14.92 -20.59 -0.23
CA GLN A 507 14.59 -19.82 0.97
C GLN A 507 15.13 -20.49 2.24
N SER A 508 15.16 -21.83 2.30
CA SER A 508 15.80 -22.56 3.39
C SER A 508 17.31 -22.31 3.42
N GLN A 509 17.98 -22.42 2.27
CA GLN A 509 19.41 -22.13 2.13
C GLN A 509 19.74 -20.67 2.45
N TRP A 510 18.93 -19.72 1.95
CA TRP A 510 19.03 -18.30 2.28
C TRP A 510 18.91 -18.04 3.79
N LYS A 511 17.91 -18.62 4.47
CA LYS A 511 17.74 -18.47 5.93
C LYS A 511 18.97 -18.96 6.70
N ALA A 512 19.58 -20.07 6.28
CA ALA A 512 20.80 -20.59 6.91
C ALA A 512 22.00 -19.65 6.71
N ILE A 513 22.25 -19.19 5.48
CA ILE A 513 23.33 -18.25 5.14
C ILE A 513 23.14 -16.90 5.85
N PHE A 514 21.94 -16.34 5.80
CA PHE A 514 21.62 -15.05 6.41
C PHE A 514 21.72 -15.09 7.94
N LYS A 515 21.34 -16.21 8.57
CA LYS A 515 21.56 -16.41 10.02
C LYS A 515 23.05 -16.48 10.35
N ALA A 516 23.87 -17.16 9.55
CA ALA A 516 25.32 -17.19 9.75
C ALA A 516 25.93 -15.78 9.61
N ALA A 517 25.47 -14.99 8.63
CA ALA A 517 25.87 -13.60 8.41
C ALA A 517 25.48 -12.66 9.58
N ALA A 518 24.31 -12.90 10.20
CA ALA A 518 23.82 -12.10 11.33
C ALA A 518 24.44 -12.49 12.69
N ALA A 519 24.95 -13.71 12.85
CA ALA A 519 25.30 -14.28 14.16
C ALA A 519 26.29 -13.45 15.00
N ARG A 520 27.34 -12.87 14.40
CA ARG A 520 28.30 -11.99 15.11
C ARG A 520 27.62 -10.72 15.63
N LEU A 521 26.74 -10.12 14.84
CA LEU A 521 25.95 -8.94 15.21
C LEU A 521 24.91 -9.26 16.29
N GLU A 522 24.17 -10.37 16.16
CA GLU A 522 23.20 -10.82 17.17
C GLU A 522 23.87 -11.09 18.53
N ALA A 523 25.07 -11.69 18.53
CA ALA A 523 25.86 -11.89 19.74
C ALA A 523 26.33 -10.57 20.36
N ALA A 524 26.83 -9.63 19.56
CA ALA A 524 27.24 -8.30 20.01
C ALA A 524 26.05 -7.49 20.59
N GLN A 525 24.88 -7.58 19.95
CA GLN A 525 23.63 -6.99 20.45
C GLN A 525 23.20 -7.59 21.79
N LYS A 526 23.21 -8.93 21.93
CA LYS A 526 22.92 -9.60 23.20
C LYS A 526 23.87 -9.14 24.32
N ALA A 527 25.18 -9.09 24.04
CA ALA A 527 26.18 -8.63 25.00
C ALA A 527 26.00 -7.15 25.38
N SER A 528 25.60 -6.26 24.46
CA SER A 528 25.27 -4.86 24.82
C SER A 528 23.99 -4.75 25.64
N VAL A 529 22.96 -5.60 25.40
CA VAL A 529 21.77 -5.66 26.26
C VAL A 529 22.15 -6.10 27.68
N GLU A 530 23.01 -7.10 27.83
CA GLU A 530 23.52 -7.57 29.13
C GLU A 530 24.32 -6.48 29.86
N ARG A 531 25.20 -5.75 29.15
CA ARG A 531 25.93 -4.60 29.73
C ARG A 531 25.01 -3.42 30.10
N ARG A 532 23.97 -3.13 29.30
CA ARG A 532 22.95 -2.13 29.64
C ARG A 532 22.10 -2.57 30.85
N GLN A 533 21.85 -3.87 31.03
CA GLN A 533 21.20 -4.41 32.23
C GLN A 533 22.09 -4.28 33.49
N ALA A 534 23.41 -4.43 33.36
CA ALA A 534 24.34 -4.12 34.45
C ALA A 534 24.27 -2.63 34.84
N LEU A 535 24.30 -1.72 33.86
CA LEU A 535 24.15 -0.28 34.10
C LEU A 535 22.79 0.10 34.72
N ILE A 536 21.70 -0.65 34.43
CA ILE A 536 20.40 -0.50 35.10
C ILE A 536 20.50 -0.86 36.58
N ASN A 537 21.24 -1.91 36.94
CA ASN A 537 21.42 -2.31 38.33
C ASN A 537 22.29 -1.31 39.11
N GLU A 538 23.41 -0.84 38.53
CA GLU A 538 24.19 0.26 39.12
C GLU A 538 23.36 1.54 39.28
N ALA A 539 22.47 1.86 38.33
CA ALA A 539 21.57 3.02 38.44
C ALA A 539 20.53 2.87 39.56
N ARG A 540 20.08 1.64 39.86
CA ARG A 540 19.22 1.35 41.03
C ARG A 540 19.97 1.54 42.34
N GLU A 541 21.21 1.05 42.43
CA GLU A 541 22.07 1.23 43.62
C GLU A 541 22.36 2.72 43.88
N VAL A 542 22.71 3.49 42.84
CA VAL A 542 22.94 4.94 42.94
C VAL A 542 21.65 5.72 43.24
N GLY A 543 20.49 5.25 42.76
CA GLY A 543 19.18 5.84 43.04
C GLY A 543 18.59 5.48 44.43
N ALA A 544 19.07 4.39 45.04
CA ALA A 544 18.70 3.98 46.40
C ALA A 544 19.58 4.62 47.49
N ALA A 545 20.74 5.18 47.12
CA ALA A 545 21.66 5.81 48.06
C ALA A 545 21.02 7.06 48.75
N PRO A 546 21.13 7.21 50.09
CA PRO A 546 20.53 8.35 50.81
C PRO A 546 21.01 9.73 50.36
N ALA A 547 22.22 9.82 49.80
CA ALA A 547 22.80 11.05 49.26
C ALA A 547 23.10 10.90 47.76
N LEU A 548 22.26 11.49 46.91
CA LEU A 548 22.39 11.40 45.45
C LEU A 548 23.68 12.07 44.94
N ARG A 549 24.69 11.23 44.64
CA ARG A 549 25.99 11.61 44.08
C ARG A 549 25.87 11.94 42.58
N VAL A 550 25.71 13.21 42.26
CA VAL A 550 25.47 13.71 40.88
C VAL A 550 26.52 13.23 39.88
N ASP A 551 27.80 13.17 40.27
CA ASP A 551 28.88 12.79 39.35
C ASP A 551 28.93 11.28 39.06
N ALA A 552 28.45 10.44 39.98
CA ALA A 552 28.22 9.02 39.70
C ALA A 552 27.09 8.82 38.68
N VAL A 553 26.03 9.66 38.75
CA VAL A 553 24.96 9.68 37.76
C VAL A 553 25.46 10.14 36.38
N LYS A 554 26.31 11.18 36.31
CA LYS A 554 26.97 11.60 35.06
C LYS A 554 27.81 10.46 34.46
N ALA A 555 28.62 9.77 35.28
CA ALA A 555 29.46 8.67 34.83
C ALA A 555 28.63 7.45 34.35
N LEU A 556 27.48 7.18 34.96
CA LEU A 556 26.51 6.19 34.46
C LEU A 556 25.91 6.61 33.11
N GLN A 557 25.48 7.86 32.97
CA GLN A 557 24.92 8.39 31.72
C GLN A 557 25.96 8.40 30.58
N GLN A 558 27.22 8.71 30.86
CA GLN A 558 28.31 8.64 29.87
C GLN A 558 28.57 7.19 29.44
N ARG A 559 28.68 6.23 30.37
CA ARG A 559 28.83 4.80 30.04
C ARG A 559 27.65 4.28 29.21
N TRP A 560 26.42 4.69 29.56
CA TRP A 560 25.22 4.38 28.78
C TRP A 560 25.29 4.94 27.35
N GLN A 561 25.70 6.20 27.19
CA GLN A 561 25.84 6.83 25.87
C GLN A 561 26.88 6.12 25.01
N VAL A 562 28.01 5.69 25.58
CA VAL A 562 29.03 4.92 24.86
C VAL A 562 28.48 3.56 24.41
N GLU A 563 27.77 2.81 25.27
CA GLU A 563 27.15 1.53 24.89
C GLU A 563 26.05 1.69 23.82
N ALA A 564 25.22 2.73 23.93
CA ALA A 564 24.20 3.09 22.95
C ALA A 564 24.82 3.51 21.60
N GLN A 565 25.96 4.19 21.63
CA GLN A 565 26.69 4.58 20.42
C GLN A 565 27.51 3.43 19.81
N ALA A 566 28.00 2.47 20.60
CA ALA A 566 28.77 1.34 20.09
C ALA A 566 27.91 0.34 19.31
N VAL A 567 26.85 -0.18 19.93
CA VAL A 567 26.06 -1.29 19.35
C VAL A 567 24.63 -0.84 19.02
N PRO A 568 24.19 -0.88 17.74
CA PRO A 568 22.83 -0.54 17.37
C PRO A 568 21.85 -1.65 17.79
N LEU A 569 20.82 -1.28 18.54
CA LEU A 569 19.69 -2.15 18.89
C LEU A 569 18.41 -1.73 18.14
N ASP A 570 17.34 -2.52 18.26
CA ASP A 570 16.00 -2.05 17.88
C ASP A 570 15.58 -0.86 18.76
N ARG A 571 14.91 0.11 18.14
CA ARG A 571 14.46 1.33 18.80
C ARG A 571 13.52 1.04 19.97
N LYS A 572 12.66 0.01 19.90
CA LYS A 572 11.70 -0.30 20.99
C LYS A 572 12.38 -1.00 22.17
N THR A 573 13.40 -1.82 21.93
CA THR A 573 14.17 -2.43 23.02
C THR A 573 15.08 -1.41 23.69
N GLU A 574 15.73 -0.53 22.91
CA GLU A 574 16.51 0.59 23.44
C GLU A 574 15.67 1.57 24.26
N GLN A 575 14.47 1.95 23.78
CA GLN A 575 13.55 2.81 24.53
C GLN A 575 13.16 2.21 25.89
N LYS A 576 12.75 0.93 25.92
CA LYS A 576 12.41 0.23 27.17
C LYS A 576 13.59 0.14 28.14
N LEU A 577 14.78 -0.18 27.63
CA LEU A 577 15.99 -0.26 28.45
C LEU A 577 16.36 1.12 29.03
N TRP A 578 16.21 2.19 28.23
CA TRP A 578 16.42 3.57 28.70
C TRP A 578 15.40 4.01 29.74
N GLU A 579 14.11 3.71 29.56
CA GLU A 579 13.05 3.99 30.53
C GLU A 579 13.34 3.31 31.89
N VAL A 580 13.73 2.02 31.87
CA VAL A 580 14.08 1.26 33.08
C VAL A 580 15.38 1.71 33.72
N PHE A 581 16.38 2.18 32.94
CA PHE A 581 17.60 2.80 33.45
C PHE A 581 17.33 4.16 34.11
N ARG A 582 16.45 4.96 33.50
CA ARG A 582 16.17 6.33 33.93
C ARG A 582 15.26 6.39 35.16
N ALA A 583 14.27 5.50 35.26
CA ALA A 583 13.29 5.50 36.36
C ALA A 583 13.89 5.64 37.79
N PRO A 584 14.87 4.82 38.24
CA PRO A 584 15.44 4.97 39.58
C PRO A 584 16.23 6.26 39.80
N LEU A 585 16.77 6.85 38.71
CA LEU A 585 17.51 8.11 38.75
C LEU A 585 16.54 9.29 38.84
N ASP A 586 15.49 9.31 38.00
CA ASP A 586 14.43 10.31 38.05
C ASP A 586 13.75 10.30 39.44
N GLU A 587 13.44 9.13 40.00
CA GLU A 587 12.85 9.01 41.34
C GLU A 587 13.76 9.60 42.42
N ALA A 588 15.06 9.31 42.39
CA ALA A 588 16.02 9.89 43.34
C ALA A 588 16.17 11.42 43.19
N PHE A 589 16.06 11.95 41.96
CA PHE A 589 15.99 13.39 41.73
C PHE A 589 14.67 14.00 42.22
N GLN A 590 13.54 13.29 42.12
CA GLN A 590 12.25 13.76 42.64
C GLN A 590 12.27 13.83 44.17
N ARG A 591 12.77 12.80 44.88
CA ARG A 591 12.95 12.83 46.34
C ARG A 591 13.77 14.06 46.78
N LYS A 592 14.95 14.25 46.17
CA LYS A 592 15.80 15.43 46.40
C LYS A 592 15.14 16.77 45.98
N GLY A 593 14.17 16.73 45.08
CA GLY A 593 13.35 17.86 44.68
C GLY A 593 12.29 18.23 45.72
N THR A 594 11.55 17.24 46.24
CA THR A 594 10.56 17.43 47.31
C THR A 594 11.21 17.91 48.61
N ASP A 595 12.37 17.36 48.98
CA ASP A 595 13.12 17.78 50.17
C ASP A 595 13.54 19.27 50.08
N ARG A 596 13.87 19.73 48.88
CA ARG A 596 14.22 21.13 48.57
C ARG A 596 13.00 22.05 48.47
N GLN A 597 11.83 21.54 48.09
CA GLN A 597 10.58 22.30 48.07
C GLN A 597 10.00 22.46 49.48
N ALA A 598 10.07 21.41 50.31
CA ALA A 598 9.66 21.45 51.72
C ALA A 598 10.53 22.38 52.59
N SER A 599 11.72 22.76 52.11
CA SER A 599 12.64 23.71 52.74
C SER A 599 12.64 25.10 52.08
N ALA A 600 11.68 25.41 51.21
CA ALA A 600 11.49 26.74 50.63
C ALA A 600 10.71 27.68 51.57
N ALA A 601 11.11 28.96 51.63
CA ALA A 601 10.49 29.98 52.48
C ALA A 601 9.08 30.40 51.98
N PRO A 602 8.16 30.83 52.87
CA PRO A 602 6.80 31.24 52.50
C PRO A 602 6.76 32.55 51.69
N LEU A 603 5.82 32.62 50.73
CA LEU A 603 5.65 33.76 49.82
C LEU A 603 5.30 35.07 50.56
N THR A 604 6.08 36.11 50.28
CA THR A 604 5.97 37.46 50.86
C THR A 604 4.70 38.17 50.36
N ALA A 605 4.20 39.18 51.08
CA ALA A 605 3.03 39.95 50.66
C ALA A 605 3.19 40.56 49.24
N ARG A 606 4.38 41.09 48.93
CA ARG A 606 4.76 41.60 47.60
C ARG A 606 4.55 40.58 46.48
N ASP A 607 4.91 39.32 46.72
CA ASP A 607 4.77 38.24 45.75
C ASP A 607 3.29 37.93 45.47
N ARG A 608 2.45 37.97 46.51
CA ARG A 608 1.00 37.74 46.38
C ARG A 608 0.35 38.85 45.54
N ALA A 609 0.66 40.11 45.83
CA ALA A 609 0.15 41.25 45.08
C ALA A 609 0.49 41.18 43.57
N VAL A 610 1.73 40.81 43.22
CA VAL A 610 2.12 40.64 41.81
C VAL A 610 1.49 39.40 41.17
N ILE A 611 1.34 38.29 41.91
CA ILE A 611 0.63 37.09 41.44
C ILE A 611 -0.85 37.43 41.15
N ASP A 612 -1.53 38.15 42.04
CA ASP A 612 -2.95 38.49 41.86
C ASP A 612 -3.17 39.54 40.76
N ALA A 613 -2.25 40.50 40.60
CA ALA A 613 -2.22 41.39 39.44
C ALA A 613 -1.97 40.63 38.12
N SER A 614 -1.11 39.60 38.10
CA SER A 614 -0.91 38.77 36.89
C SER A 614 -2.16 37.93 36.53
N LYS A 615 -2.92 37.44 37.52
CA LYS A 615 -4.22 36.78 37.30
C LYS A 615 -5.24 37.75 36.71
N ALA A 616 -5.25 39.01 37.16
CA ALA A 616 -6.12 40.03 36.60
C ALA A 616 -5.79 40.34 35.12
N LEU A 617 -4.49 40.32 34.76
CA LEU A 617 -4.05 40.44 33.38
C LEU A 617 -4.43 39.22 32.52
N ASP A 618 -4.31 37.99 33.04
CA ASP A 618 -4.80 36.79 32.37
C ASP A 618 -6.33 36.81 32.17
N ALA A 619 -7.09 37.33 33.14
CA ALA A 619 -8.54 37.51 33.02
C ALA A 619 -8.90 38.58 31.96
N ALA A 620 -8.17 39.70 31.90
CA ALA A 620 -8.33 40.71 30.83
C ALA A 620 -8.00 40.13 29.44
N ASN A 621 -6.97 39.28 29.35
CA ASN A 621 -6.62 38.55 28.13
C ASN A 621 -7.74 37.61 27.65
N ALA A 622 -8.40 36.90 28.58
CA ALA A 622 -9.55 36.06 28.25
C ALA A 622 -10.76 36.88 27.76
N GLY A 623 -10.90 38.13 28.21
CA GLY A 623 -11.95 39.05 27.77
C GLY A 623 -11.77 39.65 26.36
N GLY A 624 -10.61 39.49 25.73
CA GLY A 624 -10.38 39.87 24.32
C GLY A 624 -10.41 41.37 24.00
N ASP A 625 -10.43 42.24 25.00
CA ASP A 625 -10.60 43.69 24.85
C ASP A 625 -9.25 44.42 24.94
N ALA A 626 -8.81 45.02 23.83
CA ALA A 626 -7.52 45.69 23.71
C ALA A 626 -7.38 46.95 24.58
N ALA A 627 -8.45 47.54 25.10
CA ALA A 627 -8.37 48.60 26.12
C ALA A 627 -8.18 48.00 27.51
N LYS A 628 -8.98 46.98 27.87
CA LYS A 628 -8.89 46.30 29.18
C LYS A 628 -7.56 45.59 29.39
N ILE A 629 -6.99 44.96 28.35
CA ILE A 629 -5.67 44.32 28.42
C ILE A 629 -4.58 45.37 28.74
N ARG A 630 -4.58 46.53 28.06
CA ARG A 630 -3.63 47.62 28.33
C ARG A 630 -3.82 48.23 29.73
N ALA A 631 -5.06 48.36 30.20
CA ALA A 631 -5.35 48.80 31.57
C ALA A 631 -4.83 47.80 32.62
N ALA A 632 -4.99 46.49 32.39
CA ALA A 632 -4.49 45.45 33.28
C ALA A 632 -2.94 45.35 33.26
N MET A 633 -2.29 45.60 32.12
CA MET A 633 -0.82 45.75 32.06
C MET A 633 -0.36 46.93 32.93
N ALA A 634 -1.04 48.09 32.86
CA ALA A 634 -0.75 49.23 33.72
C ALA A 634 -1.00 48.92 35.22
N GLY A 635 -2.00 48.09 35.55
CA GLY A 635 -2.24 47.61 36.92
C GLY A 635 -1.15 46.66 37.43
N LEU A 636 -0.62 45.77 36.58
CA LEU A 636 0.55 44.94 36.91
C LEU A 636 1.81 45.79 37.12
N ASP A 637 2.03 46.79 36.26
CA ASP A 637 3.09 47.78 36.43
C ASP A 637 2.95 48.59 37.73
N ALA A 638 1.72 48.95 38.13
CA ALA A 638 1.46 49.60 39.41
C ALA A 638 1.80 48.68 40.60
N ALA A 639 1.43 47.39 40.54
CA ALA A 639 1.78 46.41 41.59
C ALA A 639 3.30 46.20 41.73
N LEU A 640 4.07 46.37 40.65
CA LEU A 640 5.53 46.32 40.67
C LEU A 640 6.18 47.56 41.30
N ARG A 641 5.57 48.74 41.10
CA ARG A 641 6.08 50.04 41.55
C ARG A 641 5.61 50.46 42.95
N GLY A 642 4.37 50.15 43.34
CA GLY A 642 3.73 50.71 44.55
C GLY A 642 4.56 50.54 45.81
N GLN A 643 5.09 49.33 46.05
CA GLN A 643 5.92 49.06 47.23
C GLN A 643 7.35 49.62 47.16
N ALA A 644 7.80 50.17 46.03
CA ALA A 644 9.01 50.98 45.99
C ALA A 644 8.74 52.40 46.51
N GLN A 645 7.54 52.93 46.24
CA GLN A 645 7.10 54.23 46.77
C GLN A 645 6.70 54.12 48.25
N GLU A 646 6.10 53.02 48.70
CA GLU A 646 5.88 52.76 50.14
C GLU A 646 7.20 52.66 50.91
N ALA A 647 8.23 52.02 50.34
CA ALA A 647 9.56 51.97 50.94
C ALA A 647 10.22 53.35 51.01
N GLN A 648 10.17 54.13 49.93
CA GLN A 648 10.69 55.51 49.91
C GLN A 648 9.92 56.44 50.86
N ALA A 649 8.61 56.25 51.01
CA ALA A 649 7.80 56.98 52.00
C ALA A 649 8.22 56.64 53.44
N ALA A 650 8.53 55.38 53.73
CA ALA A 650 9.06 54.95 55.02
C ALA A 650 10.49 55.47 55.29
N GLU A 651 11.27 55.77 54.25
CA GLU A 651 12.63 56.33 54.35
C GLU A 651 12.67 57.87 54.48
N THR A 652 11.52 58.56 54.31
CA THR A 652 11.42 60.03 54.33
C THR A 652 10.81 60.63 55.61
N VAL A 653 10.62 59.85 56.67
CA VAL A 653 10.09 60.33 57.96
C VAL A 653 11.14 60.17 59.08
N ALA A 654 11.44 61.28 59.76
CA ALA A 654 12.50 61.47 60.78
C ALA A 654 13.95 61.50 60.22
N PRO A 655 14.94 62.17 60.88
CA PRO A 655 14.90 62.69 62.25
C PRO A 655 15.37 64.16 62.47
N GLN A 656 14.94 64.75 63.60
CA GLN A 656 15.60 65.78 64.44
C GLN A 656 14.63 66.16 65.60
N ALA A 657 15.03 66.45 66.85
CA ALA A 657 16.32 66.27 67.54
C ALA A 657 16.13 66.15 69.08
N VAL A 658 17.16 65.64 69.76
CA VAL A 658 17.39 65.59 71.23
C VAL A 658 17.65 67.01 71.82
N PRO A 659 17.60 67.30 73.16
CA PRO A 659 18.12 66.43 74.24
C PRO A 659 17.61 66.55 75.71
N ALA A 660 18.23 65.71 76.57
CA ALA A 660 18.76 65.99 77.93
C ALA A 660 17.94 65.66 79.22
N LEU A 661 18.51 64.70 79.97
CA LEU A 661 18.51 64.54 81.45
C LEU A 661 17.15 64.22 82.15
N ALA A 662 17.08 63.44 83.24
CA ALA A 662 18.10 62.76 84.06
C ALA A 662 17.53 61.54 84.85
N ALA A 663 18.43 60.86 85.58
CA ALA A 663 18.21 59.94 86.71
C ALA A 663 17.85 58.46 86.43
N GLU A 664 18.44 57.61 87.27
CA GLU A 664 18.30 56.15 87.40
C GLU A 664 17.37 55.84 88.62
N PRO A 665 17.11 54.58 89.04
CA PRO A 665 17.38 53.29 88.39
C PRO A 665 16.15 52.33 88.39
N SER A 666 16.37 51.12 87.85
CA SER A 666 15.69 49.85 88.20
C SER A 666 15.56 49.64 89.74
N PRO A 667 14.67 48.75 90.28
CA PRO A 667 14.33 47.46 89.64
C PRO A 667 12.93 46.81 89.88
N GLU A 668 12.77 45.68 89.18
CA GLU A 668 12.21 44.39 89.64
C GLU A 668 10.71 44.03 89.60
N THR A 669 10.54 42.70 89.48
CA THR A 669 9.43 41.81 89.86
C THR A 669 8.03 41.89 89.20
N THR A 670 7.83 40.89 88.32
CA THR A 670 6.75 39.87 88.45
C THR A 670 5.37 40.13 87.83
N ALA A 671 5.31 39.77 86.54
CA ALA A 671 4.39 38.74 85.98
C ALA A 671 2.87 39.00 85.82
N GLU A 672 2.25 38.03 85.13
CA GLU A 672 0.82 37.77 84.92
C GLU A 672 -0.01 38.78 84.09
N ALA A 673 -0.02 38.44 82.79
CA ALA A 673 -1.11 38.57 81.80
C ALA A 673 -2.54 38.26 82.33
N PRO A 674 -3.65 38.41 81.55
CA PRO A 674 -3.76 38.52 80.08
C PRO A 674 -4.83 39.56 79.59
N VAL A 675 -5.51 39.25 78.47
CA VAL A 675 -6.76 39.80 77.87
C VAL A 675 -6.77 41.16 77.13
N ASP A 676 -6.58 41.07 75.80
CA ASP A 676 -7.56 41.29 74.71
C ASP A 676 -8.57 42.50 74.70
N SER A 677 -8.90 42.98 73.48
CA SER A 677 -9.91 44.00 73.07
C SER A 677 -9.76 45.44 73.64
N VAL A 678 -9.65 46.57 72.91
CA VAL A 678 -10.27 47.10 71.65
C VAL A 678 -11.76 47.47 71.84
N PRO A 679 -12.31 48.66 71.44
CA PRO A 679 -11.75 49.90 70.85
C PRO A 679 -12.22 51.24 71.54
N ALA A 680 -12.27 52.37 70.78
CA ALA A 680 -13.13 53.58 70.93
C ALA A 680 -12.74 54.68 71.96
N LEU A 681 -13.07 55.98 71.80
CA LEU A 681 -13.42 56.88 70.65
C LEU A 681 -13.49 58.36 71.13
N ALA A 682 -13.08 59.34 70.31
CA ALA A 682 -13.36 60.80 70.41
C ALA A 682 -12.87 61.52 71.72
N GLU A 683 -12.84 62.85 71.90
CA GLU A 683 -13.28 64.09 71.18
C GLU A 683 -12.06 65.08 71.14
N THR A 684 -11.71 65.80 70.07
CA THR A 684 -12.17 67.16 69.60
C THR A 684 -12.22 68.27 70.67
N PRO A 685 -12.12 69.60 70.35
CA PRO A 685 -12.02 70.28 69.04
C PRO A 685 -10.95 71.42 68.91
N ALA A 686 -10.88 72.05 67.72
CA ALA A 686 -10.70 73.50 67.43
C ALA A 686 -9.43 74.30 67.89
N GLU A 687 -8.99 75.39 67.24
CA GLU A 687 -9.23 75.97 65.89
C GLU A 687 -8.16 77.04 65.52
N ALA A 688 -7.99 77.30 64.21
CA ALA A 688 -7.59 78.58 63.57
C ALA A 688 -6.21 79.22 63.90
N ASP A 689 -5.65 80.13 63.07
CA ASP A 689 -6.15 80.75 61.82
C ASP A 689 -5.03 80.97 60.76
N ALA A 690 -5.41 81.43 59.56
CA ALA A 690 -4.60 81.72 58.37
C ALA A 690 -4.15 83.23 58.32
N PRO A 691 -4.01 83.98 57.18
CA PRO A 691 -4.04 83.74 55.71
C PRO A 691 -2.63 83.94 55.07
N THR A 692 -2.34 84.31 53.81
CA THR A 692 -2.99 84.76 52.53
C THR A 692 -2.03 84.32 51.39
N ASP A 693 -2.42 83.87 50.19
CA ASP A 693 -3.17 84.46 49.04
C ASP A 693 -2.28 85.17 47.97
N ALA A 694 -2.77 85.26 46.71
CA ALA A 694 -2.16 85.76 45.45
C ALA A 694 -1.01 84.90 44.86
N ALA A 695 -0.94 84.48 43.57
CA ALA A 695 -1.16 85.14 42.25
C ALA A 695 0.02 86.06 41.85
N GLN A 696 0.52 86.23 40.62
CA GLN A 696 0.37 85.71 39.24
C GLN A 696 1.30 86.62 38.36
N THR A 697 1.69 86.23 37.13
CA THR A 697 2.06 87.15 35.99
C THR A 697 3.30 88.10 36.12
N GLU A 698 4.00 88.62 35.09
CA GLU A 698 4.03 88.41 33.62
C GLU A 698 5.32 89.00 32.93
N GLN A 699 5.52 88.66 31.64
CA GLN A 699 6.19 89.46 30.55
C GLN A 699 7.72 89.80 30.72
N THR A 700 8.54 90.12 29.70
CA THR A 700 8.47 90.39 28.23
C THR A 700 9.69 89.74 27.51
N ASP A 701 9.90 89.60 26.18
CA ASP A 701 9.12 89.44 24.92
C ASP A 701 10.14 89.20 23.75
N ALA A 702 9.67 88.92 22.52
CA ALA A 702 10.42 88.79 21.23
C ALA A 702 11.41 87.58 21.10
N ASP A 703 11.68 86.97 19.92
CA ASP A 703 11.21 87.09 18.53
C ASP A 703 11.37 85.66 17.88
N SER A 704 10.38 85.04 17.22
CA SER A 704 9.85 85.21 15.84
C SER A 704 10.48 84.26 14.77
N ASP A 705 9.63 83.50 14.07
CA ASP A 705 9.82 82.70 12.83
C ASP A 705 10.87 81.54 12.80
N ALA A 706 10.67 80.36 12.16
CA ALA A 706 9.88 79.91 10.97
C ALA A 706 10.58 80.15 9.61
N ASP A 707 10.40 79.36 8.52
CA ASP A 707 10.00 77.95 8.30
C ASP A 707 10.32 77.59 6.81
N ALA A 708 10.19 76.31 6.41
CA ALA A 708 10.03 75.84 5.01
C ALA A 708 11.28 75.97 4.09
N SER A 709 11.35 75.40 2.88
CA SER A 709 10.27 74.97 1.96
C SER A 709 10.67 73.86 0.94
N VAL A 710 9.81 73.64 -0.05
CA VAL A 710 9.69 72.56 -1.07
C VAL A 710 9.26 73.27 -2.40
N PRO A 711 9.17 72.68 -3.63
CA PRO A 711 10.00 71.74 -4.41
C PRO A 711 10.51 72.32 -5.79
N ALA A 712 11.23 71.48 -6.55
CA ALA A 712 11.21 71.26 -8.03
C ALA A 712 11.31 72.39 -9.10
N ASP A 713 12.19 72.16 -10.10
CA ASP A 713 11.86 72.19 -11.56
C ASP A 713 12.88 71.34 -12.39
N VAL A 714 12.76 71.31 -13.74
CA VAL A 714 13.51 70.48 -14.72
C VAL A 714 14.26 71.35 -15.78
N PRO A 715 14.73 70.86 -16.95
CA PRO A 715 15.73 69.83 -17.32
C PRO A 715 17.00 70.43 -18.01
N VAL A 716 17.93 69.63 -18.59
CA VAL A 716 18.63 69.84 -19.92
C VAL A 716 19.91 68.95 -20.14
N GLU A 717 20.08 68.53 -21.41
CA GLU A 717 21.21 67.98 -22.22
C GLU A 717 22.56 67.38 -21.72
N ALA A 718 22.85 66.19 -22.29
CA ALA A 718 24.01 65.82 -23.17
C ALA A 718 25.42 65.38 -22.67
N ALA A 719 26.13 64.80 -23.64
CA ALA A 719 27.57 64.48 -23.78
C ALA A 719 28.20 63.21 -23.14
N ALA A 720 28.87 62.43 -24.00
CA ALA A 720 29.97 61.49 -23.70
C ALA A 720 31.31 62.16 -24.16
N PRO A 721 32.56 61.60 -24.06
CA PRO A 721 32.92 60.22 -24.46
C PRO A 721 34.15 59.51 -23.79
N VAL A 722 34.27 58.21 -24.10
CA VAL A 722 35.49 57.41 -24.41
C VAL A 722 36.83 57.61 -23.64
N ALA A 723 37.33 56.50 -23.06
CA ALA A 723 38.74 56.06 -23.16
C ALA A 723 38.82 54.50 -23.13
N PRO A 724 39.75 53.80 -23.85
CA PRO A 724 39.58 52.36 -24.15
C PRO A 724 40.80 51.48 -23.68
N PRO A 725 41.17 50.29 -24.24
CA PRO A 725 41.28 49.06 -23.43
C PRO A 725 42.60 48.26 -23.65
N LYS A 726 42.60 46.95 -23.32
CA LYS A 726 43.47 45.80 -23.75
C LYS A 726 44.19 45.07 -22.58
N PRO A 727 44.72 43.83 -22.77
CA PRO A 727 44.09 42.67 -23.43
C PRO A 727 44.31 41.32 -22.68
N ALA A 728 43.65 40.24 -23.10
CA ALA A 728 43.95 38.86 -22.69
C ALA A 728 44.70 38.06 -23.78
N LYS A 729 45.39 36.97 -23.40
CA LYS A 729 45.88 35.83 -24.24
C LYS A 729 46.74 34.86 -23.40
N PRO A 730 47.05 33.61 -23.84
CA PRO A 730 46.38 32.77 -24.87
C PRO A 730 46.08 31.32 -24.38
N VAL A 731 45.50 30.49 -25.26
CA VAL A 731 45.31 29.01 -25.10
C VAL A 731 45.92 28.27 -26.30
N VAL A 732 46.67 27.18 -26.06
CA VAL A 732 47.23 26.21 -27.04
C VAL A 732 47.52 24.91 -26.25
N ALA A 733 47.34 23.64 -26.68
CA ALA A 733 46.64 22.96 -27.80
C ALA A 733 46.07 21.63 -27.20
N VAL A 734 44.97 20.99 -27.64
CA VAL A 734 44.43 20.64 -28.98
C VAL A 734 45.05 19.37 -29.61
N ARG A 735 44.30 18.27 -29.50
CA ARG A 735 44.06 17.09 -30.38
C ARG A 735 42.98 16.25 -29.66
N GLY A 736 41.88 15.78 -30.22
CA GLY A 736 41.42 15.72 -31.62
C GLY A 736 41.96 14.48 -32.34
N ASP A 737 41.22 13.71 -33.15
CA ASP A 737 39.79 13.66 -33.55
C ASP A 737 39.51 12.21 -34.06
N ASP A 738 38.32 11.62 -34.29
CA ASP A 738 36.88 11.96 -34.35
C ASP A 738 36.05 10.67 -34.05
N ARG A 739 34.70 10.76 -33.94
CA ARG A 739 33.69 9.95 -34.70
C ARG A 739 32.44 9.51 -33.88
N PRO A 740 31.18 9.72 -34.38
CA PRO A 740 30.13 10.24 -33.48
C PRO A 740 28.68 9.72 -33.69
N GLY A 741 27.73 10.31 -32.94
CA GLY A 741 26.31 10.47 -33.34
C GLY A 741 25.35 9.32 -32.98
N GLN A 742 24.02 9.52 -32.87
CA GLN A 742 23.18 10.72 -33.05
C GLN A 742 21.99 10.75 -32.03
N LYS A 743 21.32 11.91 -31.99
CA LYS A 743 20.03 12.36 -31.36
C LYS A 743 19.01 11.28 -30.90
N LYS A 744 18.16 11.47 -29.87
CA LYS A 744 17.45 12.63 -29.24
C LYS A 744 16.12 13.08 -29.90
N THR A 745 15.00 12.52 -29.39
CA THR A 745 13.58 13.01 -29.34
C THR A 745 12.73 11.87 -28.72
N GLU A 746 11.54 11.99 -28.10
CA GLU A 746 10.77 13.07 -27.43
C GLU A 746 9.75 12.40 -26.44
N ALA A 747 8.75 13.08 -25.87
CA ALA A 747 7.93 12.53 -24.75
C ALA A 747 6.45 12.97 -24.70
N ALA A 748 5.53 12.14 -24.13
CA ALA A 748 4.31 12.55 -23.40
C ALA A 748 3.48 11.36 -22.79
N GLY A 749 2.73 11.62 -21.71
CA GLY A 749 1.69 10.73 -21.10
C GLY A 749 2.17 9.78 -19.98
N GLY A 750 1.54 9.62 -18.81
CA GLY A 750 0.30 10.19 -18.22
C GLY A 750 -0.93 9.26 -18.36
N ARG A 751 -1.74 8.93 -17.32
CA ARG A 751 -1.81 9.29 -15.88
C ARG A 751 -2.51 8.12 -15.14
N ASP A 752 -2.12 7.72 -13.92
CA ASP A 752 -2.66 8.09 -12.59
C ASP A 752 -1.75 7.41 -11.52
N GLY A 753 -1.57 7.87 -10.26
CA GLY A 753 -2.54 8.21 -9.21
C GLY A 753 -2.68 7.00 -8.26
N ARG A 754 -2.37 7.04 -6.96
CA ARG A 754 -2.26 8.16 -5.99
C ARG A 754 -1.33 7.79 -4.78
N ASP A 755 -1.07 8.77 -3.91
CA ASP A 755 -0.64 8.66 -2.49
C ASP A 755 0.65 7.92 -2.08
N ALA A 756 1.71 8.69 -1.73
CA ALA A 756 2.55 8.48 -0.51
C ALA A 756 3.72 9.48 -0.40
N ARG A 757 3.55 10.65 0.26
CA ARG A 757 4.66 11.44 0.84
C ARG A 757 4.23 12.27 2.07
N ARG A 758 4.76 11.91 3.25
CA ARG A 758 4.99 12.82 4.39
C ARG A 758 6.27 12.39 5.13
N ASP A 759 6.68 13.20 6.11
CA ASP A 759 7.68 12.92 7.15
C ASP A 759 9.15 12.89 6.70
N GLY A 760 9.68 14.08 6.38
CA GLY A 760 11.10 14.37 6.52
C GLY A 760 11.41 14.92 7.92
N ARG A 761 12.51 14.46 8.55
CA ARG A 761 13.01 14.94 9.86
C ARG A 761 14.38 15.62 9.71
N PRO A 762 14.71 16.70 10.45
CA PRO A 762 15.94 17.48 10.23
C PRO A 762 17.18 16.92 10.95
N GLY A 763 18.36 17.39 10.50
CA GLY A 763 19.69 17.04 11.00
C GLY A 763 20.48 16.16 10.00
N ASP A 764 21.78 16.34 9.79
CA ASP A 764 22.71 17.38 10.29
C ASP A 764 23.91 17.50 9.31
N ARG A 765 24.54 18.67 9.21
CA ARG A 765 25.77 18.94 8.44
C ARG A 765 26.55 20.14 9.01
N GLY A 766 27.44 19.88 9.96
CA GLY A 766 28.45 20.86 10.37
C GLY A 766 29.58 20.98 9.32
N ALA A 767 29.92 22.22 8.95
CA ALA A 767 31.16 22.55 8.23
C ALA A 767 31.58 24.02 8.48
N ARG A 768 32.58 24.22 9.35
CA ARG A 768 33.37 25.47 9.44
C ARG A 768 34.84 25.11 9.66
N PRO A 769 35.83 25.77 9.01
CA PRO A 769 37.24 25.41 9.14
C PRO A 769 38.00 26.31 10.14
N GLY A 770 39.00 25.73 10.83
CA GLY A 770 40.14 26.42 11.45
C GLY A 770 39.88 27.14 12.79
N GLY A 771 40.78 26.99 13.77
CA GLY A 771 40.59 27.66 15.08
C GLY A 771 41.65 27.51 16.18
N ASP A 772 42.55 26.52 16.14
CA ASP A 772 43.82 26.39 16.92
C ASP A 772 43.77 26.41 18.49
N ARG A 773 44.84 25.87 19.11
CA ARG A 773 45.22 25.83 20.54
C ARG A 773 44.35 24.90 21.42
N GLY A 774 44.86 23.79 21.95
CA GLY A 774 46.09 23.69 22.75
C GLY A 774 45.72 23.68 24.24
N ALA A 775 45.86 22.53 24.91
CA ALA A 775 45.65 22.41 26.37
C ALA A 775 46.90 22.83 27.15
N ASP A 776 46.76 23.24 28.42
CA ASP A 776 47.20 22.40 29.57
C ASP A 776 46.80 22.96 30.97
N ARG A 777 46.91 22.07 31.97
CA ARG A 777 47.15 22.24 33.43
C ARG A 777 46.13 22.88 34.41
N PHE A 778 45.85 22.08 35.45
CA PHE A 778 45.49 22.46 36.84
C PHE A 778 46.65 23.18 37.56
N GLY A 779 46.38 23.92 38.66
CA GLY A 779 47.48 24.57 39.43
C GLY A 779 47.22 25.31 40.77
N ASP A 780 46.32 24.84 41.64
CA ASP A 780 46.23 25.17 43.10
C ASP A 780 46.17 26.66 43.58
N ARG A 781 46.20 26.86 44.91
CA ARG A 781 45.85 28.08 45.67
C ARG A 781 47.03 29.04 45.92
N GLY A 782 46.73 30.32 46.07
CA GLY A 782 47.60 31.32 46.71
C GLY A 782 46.87 32.65 46.92
N ALA A 783 47.07 33.32 48.06
CA ALA A 783 46.31 34.51 48.43
C ALA A 783 47.19 35.69 48.88
N ARG A 784 46.84 36.91 48.42
CA ARG A 784 46.90 38.25 49.08
C ARG A 784 47.11 39.35 48.04
N GLY A 785 46.33 40.43 48.13
CA GLY A 785 46.46 41.61 47.27
C GLY A 785 45.17 42.44 47.21
N ALA A 786 45.10 43.50 48.01
CA ALA A 786 44.04 44.49 48.04
C ALA A 786 44.60 45.82 48.60
N PRO A 787 43.92 46.99 48.46
CA PRO A 787 42.68 47.25 47.73
C PRO A 787 42.86 48.25 46.56
N GLY A 788 41.91 48.27 45.61
CA GLY A 788 41.87 49.23 44.49
C GLY A 788 40.47 49.80 44.30
N GLN A 789 40.36 51.12 44.14
CA GLN A 789 39.11 51.88 44.15
C GLN A 789 38.22 51.55 42.94
N GLY A 790 36.90 51.45 43.17
CA GLY A 790 35.91 51.12 42.13
C GLY A 790 34.48 51.07 42.70
N ARG A 791 34.09 52.10 43.47
CA ARG A 791 32.77 52.18 44.13
C ARG A 791 31.72 52.77 43.18
N ASP A 792 31.42 52.06 42.11
CA ASP A 792 30.29 52.41 41.24
C ASP A 792 28.97 52.17 41.98
N PHE A 793 28.09 53.16 41.92
CA PHE A 793 26.86 53.21 42.71
C PHE A 793 25.91 52.07 42.30
N ARG A 794 25.73 51.10 43.21
CA ARG A 794 24.51 50.29 43.21
C ARG A 794 23.44 51.07 43.94
N GLU A 795 22.57 51.72 43.17
CA GLU A 795 21.26 52.17 43.63
C GLU A 795 20.53 51.01 44.30
N ASP A 796 19.83 51.27 45.41
CA ASP A 796 19.09 50.25 46.15
C ASP A 796 17.87 49.76 45.36
N ARG A 797 18.11 48.72 44.55
CA ARG A 797 17.06 47.92 43.95
C ARG A 797 16.34 47.16 45.06
N GLY A 798 15.19 47.70 45.46
CA GLY A 798 14.29 47.17 46.48
C GLY A 798 13.90 45.69 46.29
N PRO A 799 13.22 45.10 47.29
CA PRO A 799 13.13 43.65 47.48
C PRO A 799 12.70 42.90 46.21
N ARG A 800 13.57 41.98 45.79
CA ARG A 800 13.34 41.11 44.62
C ARG A 800 12.08 40.27 44.84
N LEU A 801 11.26 40.16 43.81
CA LEU A 801 10.16 39.20 43.77
C LEU A 801 10.69 37.78 43.89
N GLY A 802 9.96 36.93 44.63
CA GLY A 802 10.15 35.50 44.62
C GLY A 802 9.92 34.90 43.22
N ASP A 803 10.64 33.83 42.93
CA ASP A 803 10.65 33.15 41.62
C ASP A 803 9.25 32.85 41.05
N ALA A 804 8.27 32.55 41.91
CA ALA A 804 6.90 32.30 41.51
C ALA A 804 6.19 33.55 40.97
N ALA A 805 6.34 34.69 41.65
CA ALA A 805 5.71 35.95 41.26
C ALA A 805 6.34 36.53 39.99
N PHE A 806 7.67 36.45 39.86
CA PHE A 806 8.37 36.89 38.66
C PHE A 806 7.99 36.08 37.41
N ARG A 807 7.79 34.76 37.55
CA ARG A 807 7.30 33.92 36.44
C ARG A 807 5.85 34.25 36.07
N ALA A 808 4.96 34.36 37.06
CA ALA A 808 3.55 34.70 36.83
C ALA A 808 3.38 36.06 36.13
N GLN A 809 4.09 37.09 36.61
CA GLN A 809 4.21 38.40 35.96
C GLN A 809 4.63 38.27 34.49
N ARG A 810 5.73 37.57 34.23
CA ARG A 810 6.30 37.45 32.88
C ARG A 810 5.37 36.70 31.93
N GLU A 811 4.81 35.57 32.35
CA GLU A 811 3.91 34.78 31.51
C GLU A 811 2.63 35.55 31.15
N ALA A 812 2.03 36.27 32.11
CA ALA A 812 0.86 37.11 31.85
C ALA A 812 1.17 38.26 30.87
N MET A 813 2.35 38.87 30.96
CA MET A 813 2.84 39.87 30.01
C MET A 813 3.05 39.28 28.61
N GLU A 814 3.73 38.14 28.48
CA GLU A 814 3.95 37.48 27.18
C GLU A 814 2.62 37.07 26.51
N ARG A 815 1.63 36.64 27.30
CA ARG A 815 0.25 36.41 26.82
C ARG A 815 -0.45 37.70 26.39
N ALA A 816 -0.25 38.81 27.12
CA ALA A 816 -0.85 40.11 26.82
C ALA A 816 -0.31 40.75 25.54
N GLU A 817 1.00 40.64 25.29
CA GLU A 817 1.54 41.07 24.00
C GLU A 817 0.98 40.22 22.84
N MET A 818 0.82 38.91 23.04
CA MET A 818 0.31 38.00 22.01
C MET A 818 -1.19 38.18 21.73
N SER A 819 -2.00 38.50 22.74
CA SER A 819 -3.42 38.84 22.56
C SER A 819 -3.58 40.16 21.81
N LEU A 820 -2.83 41.21 22.18
CA LEU A 820 -2.83 42.50 21.48
C LEU A 820 -2.34 42.37 20.02
N ARG A 821 -1.25 41.62 19.76
CA ARG A 821 -0.76 41.32 18.40
C ARG A 821 -1.81 40.60 17.56
N LYS A 822 -2.59 39.69 18.15
CA LYS A 822 -3.68 38.97 17.47
C LYS A 822 -4.84 39.91 17.13
N LEU A 823 -5.29 40.74 18.08
CA LEU A 823 -6.39 41.68 17.87
C LEU A 823 -6.05 42.72 16.78
N ALA A 824 -4.83 43.26 16.77
CA ALA A 824 -4.36 44.13 15.70
C ALA A 824 -4.37 43.42 14.33
N ALA A 825 -3.90 42.18 14.26
CA ALA A 825 -3.91 41.40 13.02
C ALA A 825 -5.33 41.06 12.51
N GLN A 826 -6.34 41.00 13.40
CA GLN A 826 -7.75 40.86 13.02
C GLN A 826 -8.29 42.16 12.42
N ALA A 827 -8.05 43.32 13.08
CA ALA A 827 -8.45 44.62 12.57
C ALA A 827 -7.86 44.93 11.18
N HIS A 828 -6.57 44.65 10.96
CA HIS A 828 -5.96 44.78 9.62
C HIS A 828 -6.56 43.81 8.58
N GLY A 829 -7.06 42.64 9.00
CA GLY A 829 -7.79 41.73 8.12
C GLY A 829 -9.14 42.29 7.67
N GLU A 830 -9.84 43.00 8.56
CA GLU A 830 -11.11 43.68 8.26
C GLU A 830 -10.90 44.88 7.33
N THR A 831 -9.88 45.71 7.55
CA THR A 831 -9.60 46.87 6.67
C THR A 831 -9.21 46.44 5.26
N LEU A 832 -8.41 45.37 5.11
CA LEU A 832 -8.13 44.75 3.81
C LEU A 832 -9.40 44.22 3.12
N THR A 833 -10.34 43.67 3.89
CA THR A 833 -11.61 43.15 3.35
C THR A 833 -12.51 44.28 2.84
N ARG A 834 -12.61 45.40 3.60
CA ARG A 834 -13.30 46.63 3.16
C ARG A 834 -12.69 47.22 1.87
N LEU A 835 -11.37 47.16 1.73
CA LEU A 835 -10.70 47.63 0.50
C LEU A 835 -11.03 46.76 -0.71
N MET A 836 -11.12 45.43 -0.55
CA MET A 836 -11.56 44.54 -1.64
C MET A 836 -13.02 44.79 -2.04
N SER A 837 -13.95 44.95 -1.09
CA SER A 837 -15.36 45.25 -1.42
C SER A 837 -15.51 46.62 -2.08
N ALA A 838 -14.82 47.65 -1.60
CA ALA A 838 -14.81 48.98 -2.23
C ALA A 838 -14.32 48.95 -3.69
N TRP A 839 -13.36 48.05 -4.01
CA TRP A 839 -12.93 47.82 -5.39
C TRP A 839 -13.97 47.06 -6.23
N GLN A 840 -14.58 46.00 -5.67
CA GLN A 840 -15.63 45.22 -6.30
C GLN A 840 -16.85 46.08 -6.67
N ASP A 841 -17.35 46.86 -5.70
CA ASP A 841 -18.53 47.70 -5.84
C ASP A 841 -18.23 49.04 -6.52
N ARG A 842 -16.96 49.30 -6.84
CA ARG A 842 -16.43 50.52 -7.46
C ARG A 842 -16.73 51.82 -6.68
N GLN A 843 -16.86 51.71 -5.36
CA GLN A 843 -17.18 52.83 -4.45
C GLN A 843 -15.91 53.43 -3.83
N ALA A 844 -15.48 54.57 -4.34
CA ALA A 844 -14.29 55.28 -3.82
C ALA A 844 -14.45 55.78 -2.36
N ASP A 845 -15.68 56.08 -1.94
CA ASP A 845 -15.99 56.54 -0.58
C ASP A 845 -15.92 55.42 0.46
N ALA A 846 -16.13 54.16 0.04
CA ALA A 846 -16.04 52.98 0.90
C ALA A 846 -14.59 52.53 1.18
N LEU A 847 -13.59 53.16 0.55
CA LEU A 847 -12.17 52.84 0.80
C LEU A 847 -11.76 53.28 2.22
N PRO A 848 -11.05 52.43 2.99
CA PRO A 848 -10.58 52.79 4.32
C PRO A 848 -9.74 54.09 4.39
N SER A 849 -9.67 54.66 5.58
CA SER A 849 -8.82 55.84 5.87
C SER A 849 -7.33 55.48 5.83
N ALA A 850 -6.47 56.48 5.59
CA ALA A 850 -5.02 56.26 5.65
C ALA A 850 -4.53 55.79 7.03
N GLN A 851 -5.25 56.11 8.11
CA GLN A 851 -4.94 55.64 9.46
C GLN A 851 -5.25 54.14 9.65
N GLU A 852 -6.39 53.66 9.13
CA GLU A 852 -6.78 52.23 9.13
C GLU A 852 -5.88 51.36 8.23
N LEU A 853 -5.30 51.96 7.18
CA LEU A 853 -4.41 51.28 6.23
C LEU A 853 -2.96 51.16 6.71
N GLY A 854 -2.62 51.78 7.85
CA GLY A 854 -1.29 51.70 8.46
C GLY A 854 -0.29 52.73 7.93
N ARG A 855 0.85 52.84 8.64
CA ARG A 855 1.85 53.91 8.45
C ARG A 855 2.53 53.90 7.08
N ALA A 856 2.48 52.78 6.36
CA ALA A 856 3.03 52.64 5.01
C ALA A 856 2.26 53.42 3.92
N ILE A 857 1.07 53.97 4.21
CA ILE A 857 0.22 54.69 3.26
C ILE A 857 0.06 56.15 3.67
N ASN A 858 0.29 57.05 2.71
CA ASN A 858 0.06 58.48 2.87
C ASN A 858 -1.25 58.90 2.17
N THR A 859 -1.70 60.13 2.43
CA THR A 859 -2.96 60.66 1.89
C THR A 859 -2.99 60.67 0.36
N ALA A 860 -1.83 60.91 -0.29
CA ALA A 860 -1.72 60.97 -1.75
C ALA A 860 -1.84 59.59 -2.41
N THR A 861 -1.27 58.53 -1.83
CA THR A 861 -1.46 57.16 -2.35
C THR A 861 -2.90 56.68 -2.15
N ARG A 862 -3.54 57.01 -1.01
CA ARG A 862 -4.99 56.74 -0.81
C ARG A 862 -5.85 57.49 -1.82
N GLN A 863 -5.51 58.74 -2.17
CA GLN A 863 -6.20 59.50 -3.22
C GLN A 863 -6.01 58.87 -4.61
N ALA A 864 -4.80 58.43 -4.97
CA ALA A 864 -4.55 57.71 -6.22
C ALA A 864 -5.34 56.40 -6.31
N TRP A 865 -5.52 55.68 -5.19
CA TRP A 865 -6.34 54.47 -5.13
C TRP A 865 -7.83 54.79 -5.31
N ALA A 866 -8.33 55.86 -4.67
CA ALA A 866 -9.70 56.33 -4.87
C ALA A 866 -9.99 56.74 -6.32
N GLN A 867 -9.05 57.43 -6.98
CA GLN A 867 -9.14 57.75 -8.41
C GLN A 867 -9.12 56.51 -9.30
N ALA A 868 -8.27 55.51 -9.00
CA ALA A 868 -8.20 54.26 -9.75
C ALA A 868 -9.48 53.41 -9.63
N VAL A 869 -10.11 53.38 -8.45
CA VAL A 869 -11.39 52.71 -8.20
C VAL A 869 -12.54 53.45 -8.88
N ASN A 870 -12.57 54.79 -8.87
CA ASN A 870 -13.65 55.55 -9.52
C ASN A 870 -13.55 55.61 -11.07
N ALA A 871 -12.36 55.36 -11.63
CA ALA A 871 -12.16 55.36 -13.09
C ALA A 871 -12.76 54.11 -13.77
N GLN A 872 -13.22 54.26 -15.02
CA GLN A 872 -13.71 53.14 -15.82
C GLN A 872 -12.62 52.06 -16.01
N ALA A 873 -13.03 50.78 -15.92
CA ALA A 873 -12.10 49.65 -15.87
C ALA A 873 -11.20 49.54 -17.12
N LYS A 874 -9.89 49.44 -16.88
CA LYS A 874 -8.86 49.27 -17.91
C LYS A 874 -8.48 47.80 -18.09
N THR A 875 -7.68 47.48 -19.11
CA THR A 875 -7.13 46.12 -19.32
C THR A 875 -6.37 45.62 -18.08
N PRO A 876 -6.46 44.32 -17.73
CA PRO A 876 -5.93 43.79 -16.47
C PRO A 876 -4.39 43.91 -16.37
N ALA A 877 -3.92 44.59 -15.33
CA ALA A 877 -2.50 44.91 -15.10
C ALA A 877 -1.71 43.72 -14.51
N SER A 878 -1.55 42.64 -15.29
CA SER A 878 -0.87 41.41 -14.88
C SER A 878 0.59 41.62 -14.44
N THR A 879 1.31 42.56 -15.08
CA THR A 879 2.69 42.94 -14.75
C THR A 879 2.81 43.67 -13.42
N ALA A 880 1.89 44.60 -13.11
CA ALA A 880 1.85 45.31 -11.84
C ALA A 880 1.61 44.33 -10.67
N LEU A 881 0.70 43.37 -10.85
CA LEU A 881 0.44 42.34 -9.84
C LEU A 881 1.67 41.43 -9.61
N LEU A 882 2.46 41.12 -10.65
CA LEU A 882 3.74 40.42 -10.51
C LEU A 882 4.83 41.27 -9.80
N ARG A 883 4.89 42.59 -10.04
CA ARG A 883 5.76 43.50 -9.27
C ARG A 883 5.38 43.48 -7.79
N LEU A 884 4.09 43.51 -7.48
CA LEU A 884 3.57 43.43 -6.10
C LEU A 884 3.93 42.11 -5.41
N GLU A 885 3.76 40.96 -6.08
CA GLU A 885 4.16 39.65 -5.53
C GLU A 885 5.68 39.51 -5.34
N MET A 886 6.49 40.32 -6.03
CA MET A 886 7.92 40.48 -5.77
C MET A 886 8.23 41.43 -4.61
N ALA A 887 7.54 42.57 -4.51
CA ALA A 887 7.72 43.54 -3.41
C ALA A 887 7.34 42.96 -2.04
N ALA A 888 6.40 42.01 -2.00
CA ALA A 888 5.85 41.40 -0.80
C ALA A 888 6.43 40.01 -0.46
N ASP A 889 7.39 39.52 -1.24
CA ASP A 889 7.96 38.16 -1.20
C ASP A 889 6.93 37.02 -1.09
N VAL A 890 5.77 37.21 -1.73
CA VAL A 890 4.67 36.21 -1.75
C VAL A 890 4.97 35.12 -2.78
N PRO A 891 4.70 33.82 -2.48
CA PRO A 891 4.83 32.76 -3.47
C PRO A 891 3.83 32.91 -4.62
N THR A 892 4.35 33.08 -5.84
CA THR A 892 3.56 33.18 -7.08
C THR A 892 2.98 31.83 -7.51
N PRO A 893 1.77 31.80 -8.11
CA PRO A 893 1.20 30.59 -8.72
C PRO A 893 2.12 29.93 -9.74
N ALA A 894 2.06 28.60 -9.87
CA ALA A 894 2.98 27.81 -10.69
C ALA A 894 3.04 28.28 -12.15
N ASP A 895 1.87 28.54 -12.74
CA ASP A 895 1.70 28.98 -14.13
C ASP A 895 2.29 30.37 -14.42
N LYS A 896 2.63 31.13 -13.36
CA LYS A 896 3.16 32.49 -13.40
C LYS A 896 4.61 32.61 -12.94
N LEU A 897 5.26 31.49 -12.59
CA LEU A 897 6.69 31.45 -12.23
C LEU A 897 7.61 31.80 -13.40
N SER A 898 7.23 31.47 -14.64
CA SER A 898 7.94 31.85 -15.87
C SER A 898 7.90 33.36 -16.08
N GLU A 899 6.72 33.96 -15.99
CA GLU A 899 6.48 35.39 -16.12
C GLU A 899 7.23 36.19 -15.03
N ARG A 900 7.19 35.75 -13.76
CA ARG A 900 7.98 36.36 -12.67
C ARG A 900 9.48 36.34 -12.96
N ARG A 901 10.02 35.21 -13.43
CA ARG A 901 11.47 35.09 -13.77
C ARG A 901 11.86 35.98 -14.95
N MET A 902 10.99 36.09 -15.96
CA MET A 902 11.20 37.00 -17.09
C MET A 902 11.22 38.46 -16.63
N LEU A 903 10.26 38.86 -15.80
CA LEU A 903 10.17 40.21 -15.24
C LEU A 903 11.37 40.54 -14.32
N GLN A 904 11.84 39.58 -13.51
CA GLN A 904 13.07 39.72 -12.73
C GLN A 904 14.29 39.99 -13.63
N LEU A 905 14.44 39.29 -14.75
CA LEU A 905 15.51 39.54 -15.71
C LEU A 905 15.38 40.90 -16.43
N GLN A 906 14.16 41.34 -16.74
CA GLN A 906 13.91 42.66 -17.32
C GLN A 906 14.27 43.81 -16.35
N LEU A 907 13.93 43.69 -15.07
CA LEU A 907 14.32 44.70 -14.07
C LEU A 907 15.85 44.73 -13.85
N LEU A 908 16.54 43.60 -13.99
CA LEU A 908 18.01 43.55 -13.93
C LEU A 908 18.71 44.17 -15.14
N THR A 909 18.05 44.31 -16.30
CA THR A 909 18.62 45.01 -17.47
C THR A 909 18.26 46.51 -17.52
N GLN A 910 17.19 46.92 -16.83
CA GLN A 910 16.69 48.30 -16.82
C GLN A 910 17.37 49.15 -15.73
N ARG A 911 18.62 49.57 -16.00
CA ARG A 911 19.37 50.45 -15.10
C ARG A 911 18.61 51.77 -14.91
N ASN A 912 18.47 52.21 -13.64
CA ASN A 912 17.80 53.42 -13.19
C ASN A 912 16.25 53.42 -13.16
N GLN A 913 15.56 52.27 -13.25
CA GLN A 913 14.12 52.22 -12.90
C GLN A 913 13.89 51.96 -11.40
N PRO A 914 12.85 52.57 -10.78
CA PRO A 914 12.53 52.35 -9.38
C PRO A 914 12.06 50.92 -9.11
N GLY A 915 12.46 50.40 -7.95
CA GLY A 915 12.23 49.02 -7.55
C GLY A 915 10.75 48.71 -7.26
N PRO A 916 10.32 47.44 -7.35
CA PRO A 916 8.96 47.05 -6.98
C PRO A 916 8.57 47.44 -5.54
N THR A 917 9.54 47.48 -4.63
CA THR A 917 9.39 47.92 -3.23
C THR A 917 9.23 49.45 -3.08
N GLU A 918 9.51 50.23 -4.12
CA GLU A 918 9.36 51.69 -4.14
C GLU A 918 8.07 52.09 -4.87
N THR A 919 7.73 51.38 -5.96
CA THR A 919 6.54 51.65 -6.77
C THR A 919 5.27 50.98 -6.28
N TRP A 920 5.30 50.11 -5.26
CA TRP A 920 4.17 49.26 -4.89
C TRP A 920 2.85 50.04 -4.69
N GLY A 921 2.88 51.24 -4.11
CA GLY A 921 1.69 52.09 -3.94
C GLY A 921 1.07 52.53 -5.29
N GLN A 922 1.87 52.70 -6.33
CA GLN A 922 1.43 52.98 -7.69
C GLN A 922 1.02 51.70 -8.42
N ASP A 923 1.74 50.59 -8.24
CA ASP A 923 1.40 49.28 -8.81
C ASP A 923 0.03 48.76 -8.29
N VAL A 924 -0.31 49.01 -7.01
CA VAL A 924 -1.66 48.74 -6.48
C VAL A 924 -2.71 49.58 -7.19
N ALA A 925 -2.46 50.88 -7.43
CA ALA A 925 -3.38 51.73 -8.18
C ALA A 925 -3.61 51.23 -9.62
N GLN A 926 -2.57 50.69 -10.28
CA GLN A 926 -2.71 50.06 -11.59
C GLN A 926 -3.61 48.83 -11.54
N VAL A 927 -3.44 47.94 -10.55
CA VAL A 927 -4.31 46.76 -10.37
C VAL A 927 -5.75 47.16 -10.06
N LEU A 928 -5.98 48.11 -9.15
CA LEU A 928 -7.32 48.64 -8.82
C LEU A 928 -8.03 49.30 -10.03
N SER A 929 -7.27 49.79 -11.02
CA SER A 929 -7.87 50.32 -12.25
C SER A 929 -8.45 49.23 -13.18
N GLY A 930 -8.06 47.96 -13.01
CA GLY A 930 -8.55 46.81 -13.80
C GLY A 930 -9.90 46.25 -13.33
N PRO A 931 -10.49 45.29 -14.07
CA PRO A 931 -11.71 44.59 -13.64
C PRO A 931 -11.47 43.79 -12.36
N HIS A 932 -12.48 43.70 -11.50
CA HIS A 932 -12.44 42.89 -10.28
C HIS A 932 -12.64 41.40 -10.61
N GLU A 933 -11.54 40.67 -10.81
CA GLU A 933 -11.53 39.21 -10.90
C GLU A 933 -11.19 38.59 -9.53
N GLU A 934 -11.99 37.64 -9.05
CA GLU A 934 -11.81 37.05 -7.71
C GLU A 934 -10.40 36.44 -7.50
N ALA A 935 -9.83 35.82 -8.54
CA ALA A 935 -8.48 35.28 -8.50
C ALA A 935 -7.39 36.36 -8.36
N THR A 936 -7.63 37.57 -8.88
CA THR A 936 -6.71 38.72 -8.74
C THR A 936 -6.89 39.39 -7.38
N ALA A 937 -8.13 39.57 -6.90
CA ALA A 937 -8.43 40.11 -5.57
C ALA A 937 -7.79 39.26 -4.46
N ARG A 938 -7.94 37.94 -4.50
CA ARG A 938 -7.29 37.01 -3.55
C ARG A 938 -5.74 37.12 -3.57
N ARG A 939 -5.13 37.41 -4.72
CA ARG A 939 -3.66 37.61 -4.82
C ARG A 939 -3.25 38.98 -4.28
N LEU A 940 -3.97 40.04 -4.66
CA LEU A 940 -3.75 41.41 -4.17
C LEU A 940 -3.92 41.49 -2.64
N GLN A 941 -4.94 40.85 -2.07
CA GLN A 941 -5.17 40.79 -0.62
C GLN A 941 -4.00 40.09 0.11
N ASN A 942 -3.46 38.99 -0.44
CA ASN A 942 -2.30 38.30 0.12
C ASN A 942 -1.02 39.16 0.07
N VAL A 943 -0.83 39.96 -0.98
CA VAL A 943 0.28 40.92 -1.08
C VAL A 943 0.12 42.06 -0.08
N LEU A 944 -1.02 42.75 -0.08
CA LEU A 944 -1.29 43.87 0.82
C LEU A 944 -1.18 43.46 2.29
N LYS A 945 -1.55 42.21 2.64
CA LYS A 945 -1.37 41.65 3.99
C LYS A 945 0.09 41.57 4.46
N ASN A 946 1.05 41.52 3.53
CA ASN A 946 2.48 41.63 3.86
C ASN A 946 2.95 43.10 3.83
N LEU A 947 2.57 43.87 2.80
CA LEU A 947 3.03 45.26 2.63
C LEU A 947 2.49 46.23 3.70
N LEU A 948 1.26 46.02 4.18
CA LEU A 948 0.64 46.85 5.23
C LEU A 948 0.94 46.37 6.65
N ARG A 949 1.94 45.50 6.82
CA ARG A 949 2.37 44.95 8.12
C ARG A 949 3.63 45.63 8.69
N GLY A 950 4.20 46.61 7.96
CA GLY A 950 5.33 47.45 8.37
C GLY A 950 4.91 48.73 9.07
#